data_AF-A0A1M5F3U0-F1
#
_entry.id   AF-A0A1M5F3U0-F1
#
_cell.length_a   1.000
_cell.length_b   1.000
_cell.length_c   1.000
_cell.angle_alpha   90.00
_cell.angle_beta   90.00
_cell.angle_gamma   90.00
#
_symmetry.space_group_name_H-M   'P 1'
#
loop_
_entity.id
_entity.type
_entity.pdbx_description
1 polymer ?
#
loop_
_entity_poly.entity_id
_entity_poly.type
_entity_poly.pdbx_seq_one_letter_code
_entity_poly.pdbx_strand_id
1 'polypeptide(L)'
;MIKGTHNVVSDKIELLESMSYSMLYTLEARALATLFYPEFEFSDPYSVAIKKEINVAIPIDKTDRDFIFSITERAKIFDQVTRTFLRQSPEATVLSLGCGLCSRANRLQHDTKETKWINIDLKHVIEIRNVLYAEDPNISNKVCDDIENANWLDELECDEDRPVFLIMEGVSPYLTQDKLEKLLYNIGQKLRSKTTKVKILFDYCHPDYSYDGTIINSRSVKKVDFQAGFKNASAITAVVAGSKIIGSYNTLAGNSIAYANAEADFKSQNNGETPYEITLLAFGEEDERTDFYYFDKPLFWNKRYTRQAAAGGNYLFLAETDHFICSQQEYDLVVSFLSGRNKLYSNIQEEVSAVYGVNLFLEAGVLLEEEPDEVLLLSDFSSNPKEISVGVHQLLLFTEVQETTLLVDFIKEISAGIPTLFVFTDDPLDPRLNRVEEFFLNQMKQWVLIKLSGEQMLLGPVFFASTSKTIGYNCLSIQLWRNQPVRKWGSKDPAIPMVIPVVFSIDQFLKYRTVLANLLNEMLAGRPSVMMAMDVMTAKIEAHPVSPQCKGMACDQYVPVGNKQSAFVFNSRPKINTNDGGYRTIAPEQTLKNLESVISAVTGIVHPVNCLTGDDAALNIYSTVFSKVPQKEGLLTSDDFIQYSLGKGISKEQSKVSALSEAIERYNAMYDGTEECVSGKGEQLDAKAFFPEQLKRYSQHQLERFAKDLNGRQAVKEMARDMVLHWTPAYSLLNQKKAYFPFTFCYSNTPYRDEVYMRFDSNGCAAGNTLEEAVLQGFLELIERDAVAIWWYNRISRPSVCIDGLNPDVLGKIRNALDENWNYWILDLTHDFEIPVVVAVGKNKISAEFRLGFGAHPEMAIACTRALTELYQIIVINNGHKTAFKFNKIEDQPFLYPAVAIKPKVFKDDDIAICPDIKEDIEYCMRQTAGLGFDLFVVNTTRPATPLYTVKVIIPGLVFIWPELGNSRLFELPVKLSWQTVKLVESELNQQELFL
;
A
#
# COMPACT_ATOMS: atom_id res chain seq x y z
N MET A 1 33.24 -6.80 32.33
CA MET A 1 32.56 -5.99 31.29
C MET A 1 32.87 -4.52 31.60
N ILE A 2 33.91 -3.96 30.95
CA ILE A 2 34.35 -2.54 30.97
C ILE A 2 34.82 -1.97 32.34
N LYS A 3 35.86 -1.12 32.36
CA LYS A 3 36.29 -0.39 33.58
C LYS A 3 35.55 0.96 33.64
N GLY A 4 34.69 1.18 34.65
CA GLY A 4 33.93 2.43 34.79
C GLY A 4 34.81 3.62 35.20
N THR A 5 35.00 4.60 34.31
CA THR A 5 35.84 5.80 34.55
C THR A 5 35.45 6.99 33.66
N HIS A 6 34.23 7.53 33.85
CA HIS A 6 33.65 8.63 33.04
C HIS A 6 34.58 9.85 32.81
N ASN A 7 35.37 10.28 33.80
CA ASN A 7 36.13 11.55 33.70
C ASN A 7 37.49 11.43 32.97
N VAL A 8 38.04 10.23 32.77
CA VAL A 8 39.37 10.05 32.15
C VAL A 8 39.29 9.87 30.63
N VAL A 9 38.15 9.43 30.13
CA VAL A 9 37.96 9.09 28.71
C VAL A 9 37.58 10.31 27.88
N SER A 10 36.76 11.23 28.42
CA SER A 10 36.33 12.45 27.72
C SER A 10 37.50 13.36 27.33
N ASP A 11 38.44 13.62 28.25
CA ASP A 11 39.63 14.44 28.00
C ASP A 11 40.53 13.85 26.91
N LYS A 12 40.59 12.52 26.80
CA LYS A 12 41.39 11.82 25.78
C LYS A 12 40.72 11.81 24.41
N ILE A 13 39.39 11.86 24.36
CA ILE A 13 38.61 11.93 23.10
C ILE A 13 38.77 13.30 22.43
N GLU A 14 38.88 14.38 23.20
CA GLU A 14 39.12 15.72 22.66
C GLU A 14 40.47 15.84 21.93
N LEU A 15 41.45 15.01 22.32
CA LEU A 15 42.80 14.97 21.74
C LEU A 15 42.89 14.12 20.46
N LEU A 16 41.79 13.51 19.98
CA LEU A 16 41.79 12.71 18.76
C LEU A 16 41.95 13.57 17.50
N GLU A 17 42.92 13.20 16.65
CA GLU A 17 43.06 13.69 15.27
C GLU A 17 41.85 13.28 14.41
N SER A 18 41.66 13.92 13.25
CA SER A 18 40.47 13.72 12.39
C SER A 18 40.23 12.25 12.03
N MET A 19 41.27 11.51 11.64
CA MET A 19 41.16 10.11 11.21
C MET A 19 40.74 9.17 12.36
N SER A 20 41.24 9.39 13.58
CA SER A 20 40.88 8.58 14.76
C SER A 20 39.49 8.89 15.32
N TYR A 21 38.86 9.99 14.89
CA TYR A 21 37.47 10.32 15.27
C TYR A 21 36.45 9.39 14.59
N SER A 22 36.80 8.78 13.43
CA SER A 22 35.95 7.84 12.68
C SER A 22 35.48 6.63 13.50
N MET A 23 36.27 6.19 14.48
CA MET A 23 35.95 5.05 15.35
C MET A 23 34.73 5.28 16.25
N LEU A 24 34.35 6.55 16.50
CA LEU A 24 33.15 6.90 17.26
C LEU A 24 31.89 6.66 16.43
N TYR A 25 31.93 6.89 15.12
CA TYR A 25 30.78 6.63 14.24
C TYR A 25 30.46 5.14 14.15
N THR A 26 31.49 4.29 14.03
CA THR A 26 31.31 2.85 13.98
C THR A 26 30.90 2.26 15.33
N LEU A 27 31.31 2.89 16.44
CA LEU A 27 30.79 2.57 17.77
C LEU A 27 29.29 2.89 17.88
N GLU A 28 28.90 4.11 17.51
CA GLU A 28 27.51 4.59 17.61
C GLU A 28 26.56 3.75 16.75
N ALA A 29 26.91 3.50 15.49
CA ALA A 29 26.10 2.69 14.58
C ALA A 29 25.85 1.28 15.14
N ARG A 30 26.89 0.61 15.67
CA ARG A 30 26.74 -0.71 16.29
C ARG A 30 25.87 -0.69 17.55
N ALA A 31 25.97 0.37 18.35
CA ALA A 31 25.15 0.54 19.54
C ALA A 31 23.68 0.78 19.16
N LEU A 32 23.41 1.65 18.18
CA LEU A 32 22.07 1.95 17.68
C LEU A 32 21.42 0.72 17.05
N ALA A 33 22.16 -0.05 16.25
CA ALA A 33 21.67 -1.30 15.68
C ALA A 33 21.23 -2.28 16.77
N THR A 34 22.08 -2.49 17.78
CA THR A 34 21.79 -3.39 18.90
C THR A 34 20.55 -2.95 19.70
N LEU A 35 20.29 -1.64 19.80
CA LEU A 35 19.20 -1.10 20.63
C LEU A 35 17.86 -0.96 19.88
N PHE A 36 17.90 -0.65 18.58
CA PHE A 36 16.73 -0.19 17.85
C PHE A 36 16.41 -0.98 16.58
N TYR A 37 17.33 -1.84 16.11
CA TYR A 37 17.20 -2.55 14.85
C TYR A 37 17.42 -4.07 15.01
N PRO A 38 16.55 -4.77 15.77
CA PRO A 38 16.65 -6.22 15.92
C PRO A 38 16.60 -6.96 14.57
N GLU A 39 15.94 -6.41 13.57
CA GLU A 39 15.86 -6.95 12.21
C GLU A 39 17.20 -6.94 11.45
N PHE A 40 18.24 -6.24 11.95
CA PHE A 40 19.58 -6.31 11.35
C PHE A 40 20.34 -7.58 11.74
N GLU A 41 19.81 -8.34 12.71
CA GLU A 41 20.44 -9.54 13.25
C GLU A 41 21.89 -9.31 13.72
N PHE A 42 22.18 -8.08 14.17
CA PHE A 42 23.47 -7.68 14.70
C PHE A 42 23.34 -7.30 16.18
N SER A 43 24.23 -7.84 17.01
CA SER A 43 24.26 -7.53 18.44
C SER A 43 25.68 -7.28 18.92
N ASP A 44 25.91 -6.09 19.46
CA ASP A 44 27.16 -5.67 20.08
C ASP A 44 26.88 -5.02 21.45
N PRO A 45 26.63 -5.82 22.50
CA PRO A 45 26.36 -5.29 23.84
C PRO A 45 27.54 -4.49 24.42
N TYR A 46 28.77 -4.71 23.94
CA TYR A 46 29.93 -3.93 24.34
C TYR A 46 29.86 -2.50 23.79
N SER A 47 29.45 -2.32 22.53
CA SER A 47 29.28 -0.98 21.96
C SER A 47 28.25 -0.14 22.72
N VAL A 48 27.14 -0.76 23.13
CA VAL A 48 26.10 -0.14 23.97
C VAL A 48 26.66 0.29 25.32
N ALA A 49 27.45 -0.57 25.95
CA ALA A 49 28.05 -0.28 27.25
C ALA A 49 29.15 0.81 27.16
N ILE A 50 30.00 0.77 26.13
CA ILE A 50 31.02 1.81 25.88
C ILE A 50 30.35 3.17 25.59
N LYS A 51 29.26 3.18 24.80
CA LYS A 51 28.53 4.42 24.50
C LYS A 51 27.98 5.09 25.77
N LYS A 52 27.49 4.30 26.72
CA LYS A 52 27.04 4.81 28.04
C LYS A 52 28.18 5.45 28.83
N GLU A 53 29.40 4.94 28.71
CA GLU A 53 30.57 5.46 29.42
C GLU A 53 31.13 6.76 28.81
N ILE A 54 31.18 6.84 27.48
CA ILE A 54 31.87 7.92 26.76
C ILE A 54 31.13 9.28 26.81
N ASN A 55 29.81 9.31 27.02
CA ASN A 55 28.97 10.53 27.10
C ASN A 55 29.31 11.69 26.13
N VAL A 56 29.81 11.38 24.94
CA VAL A 56 30.08 12.32 23.85
C VAL A 56 28.95 12.21 22.82
N ALA A 57 28.44 13.36 22.37
CA ALA A 57 27.48 13.44 21.29
C ALA A 57 28.18 13.07 19.97
N ILE A 58 27.65 12.05 19.29
CA ILE A 58 28.14 11.58 17.99
C ILE A 58 26.99 11.84 17.00
N PRO A 59 27.19 12.58 15.90
CA PRO A 59 26.11 13.05 15.05
C PRO A 59 25.63 11.96 14.08
N ILE A 60 25.10 10.86 14.61
CA ILE A 60 24.36 9.85 13.83
C ILE A 60 22.91 9.86 14.31
N ASP A 61 21.99 10.12 13.39
CA ASP A 61 20.57 10.05 13.67
C ASP A 61 20.14 8.59 13.72
N LYS A 62 19.38 8.19 14.76
CA LYS A 62 18.82 6.84 14.84
C LYS A 62 17.91 6.53 13.66
N THR A 63 17.34 7.51 12.97
CA THR A 63 16.49 7.34 11.78
C THR A 63 17.28 7.09 10.49
N ASP A 64 18.61 7.23 10.53
CA ASP A 64 19.53 7.00 9.41
C ASP A 64 19.83 5.51 9.22
N ARG A 65 18.75 4.75 8.97
CA ARG A 65 18.72 3.29 8.89
C ARG A 65 19.81 2.74 7.95
N ASP A 66 19.96 3.37 6.78
CA ASP A 66 20.88 2.95 5.73
C ASP A 66 22.35 3.04 6.15
N PHE A 67 22.74 4.14 6.80
CA PHE A 67 24.10 4.28 7.33
C PHE A 67 24.38 3.26 8.43
N ILE A 68 23.48 3.13 9.39
CA ILE A 68 23.61 2.17 10.51
C ILE A 68 23.76 0.75 9.97
N PHE A 69 22.89 0.38 9.03
CA PHE A 69 22.89 -0.93 8.38
C PHE A 69 24.22 -1.21 7.67
N SER A 70 24.74 -0.26 6.87
CA SER A 70 25.99 -0.43 6.12
C SER A 70 27.20 -0.75 7.03
N ILE A 71 27.26 -0.13 8.21
CA ILE A 71 28.32 -0.38 9.19
C ILE A 71 28.17 -1.76 9.83
N THR A 72 26.95 -2.16 10.18
CA THR A 72 26.71 -3.45 10.84
C THR A 72 26.87 -4.62 9.90
N GLU A 73 26.47 -4.52 8.63
CA GLU A 73 26.70 -5.58 7.66
C GLU A 73 28.18 -5.81 7.39
N ARG A 74 28.95 -4.72 7.24
CA ARG A 74 30.41 -4.83 7.19
C ARG A 74 30.93 -5.58 8.42
N ALA A 75 30.51 -5.19 9.63
CA ALA A 75 30.94 -5.86 10.85
C ALA A 75 30.54 -7.35 10.88
N LYS A 76 29.35 -7.73 10.38
CA LYS A 76 28.88 -9.12 10.28
C LYS A 76 29.76 -9.95 9.36
N ILE A 77 30.09 -9.44 8.17
CA ILE A 77 30.98 -10.15 7.23
C ILE A 77 32.34 -10.39 7.89
N PHE A 78 32.93 -9.37 8.51
CA PHE A 78 34.20 -9.53 9.22
C PHE A 78 34.10 -10.55 10.38
N ASP A 79 33.01 -10.53 11.16
CA ASP A 79 32.78 -11.50 12.26
C ASP A 79 32.64 -12.94 11.73
N GLN A 80 31.89 -13.15 10.64
CA GLN A 80 31.66 -14.46 10.04
C GLN A 80 32.93 -15.06 9.45
N VAL A 81 33.69 -14.27 8.68
CA VAL A 81 34.94 -14.74 8.08
C VAL A 81 35.97 -15.04 9.17
N THR A 82 36.06 -14.18 10.19
CA THR A 82 36.95 -14.41 11.35
C THR A 82 36.55 -15.69 12.10
N ARG A 83 35.27 -15.87 12.40
CA ARG A 83 34.78 -17.09 13.08
C ARG A 83 35.07 -18.35 12.28
N THR A 84 34.89 -18.29 10.96
CA THR A 84 35.17 -19.43 10.05
C THR A 84 36.64 -19.81 10.12
N PHE A 85 37.54 -18.83 10.05
CA PHE A 85 38.97 -19.07 10.20
C PHE A 85 39.33 -19.64 11.57
N LEU A 86 38.79 -19.05 12.65
CA LEU A 86 39.06 -19.47 14.03
C LEU A 86 38.56 -20.88 14.33
N ARG A 87 37.46 -21.33 13.72
CA ARG A 87 37.01 -22.73 13.82
C ARG A 87 37.99 -23.72 13.17
N GLN A 88 38.71 -23.29 12.12
CA GLN A 88 39.70 -24.11 11.43
C GLN A 88 41.09 -24.07 12.10
N SER A 89 41.39 -22.97 12.80
CA SER A 89 42.67 -22.76 13.49
C SER A 89 42.44 -22.08 14.84
N PRO A 90 41.93 -22.80 15.86
CA PRO A 90 41.61 -22.23 17.18
C PRO A 90 42.81 -21.65 17.92
N GLU A 91 43.99 -22.15 17.63
CA GLU A 91 45.28 -21.71 18.14
C GLU A 91 45.82 -20.47 17.42
N ALA A 92 45.11 -19.89 16.45
CA ALA A 92 45.66 -18.79 15.67
C ALA A 92 46.02 -17.54 16.50
N THR A 93 46.90 -16.72 15.93
CA THR A 93 47.10 -15.32 16.37
C THR A 93 46.30 -14.39 15.46
N VAL A 94 45.33 -13.67 16.03
CA VAL A 94 44.55 -12.66 15.33
C VAL A 94 45.14 -11.28 15.57
N LEU A 95 45.52 -10.60 14.50
CA LEU A 95 46.04 -9.24 14.50
C LEU A 95 44.93 -8.32 14.00
N SER A 96 44.49 -7.36 14.80
CA SER A 96 43.52 -6.33 14.38
C SER A 96 44.20 -4.98 14.26
N LEU A 97 44.54 -4.59 13.03
CA LEU A 97 45.24 -3.34 12.74
C LEU A 97 44.23 -2.19 12.53
N GLY A 98 44.45 -1.08 13.23
CA GLY A 98 43.51 0.03 13.38
C GLY A 98 42.19 -0.42 14.01
N CYS A 99 42.30 -1.13 15.13
CA CYS A 99 41.16 -1.76 15.80
C CYS A 99 40.09 -0.77 16.33
N GLY A 100 40.45 0.50 16.53
CA GLY A 100 39.56 1.51 17.13
C GLY A 100 38.93 1.03 18.44
N LEU A 101 37.61 1.22 18.55
CA LEU A 101 36.77 0.68 19.62
C LEU A 101 36.00 -0.58 19.21
N CYS A 102 36.56 -1.39 18.31
CA CYS A 102 35.92 -2.63 17.92
C CYS A 102 35.92 -3.68 19.05
N SER A 103 34.75 -4.22 19.38
CA SER A 103 34.60 -5.27 20.41
C SER A 103 34.67 -6.69 19.84
N ARG A 104 35.06 -6.89 18.57
CA ARG A 104 35.09 -8.20 17.90
C ARG A 104 35.85 -9.26 18.70
N ALA A 105 37.03 -8.91 19.22
CA ALA A 105 37.82 -9.79 20.07
C ALA A 105 37.02 -10.34 21.26
N ASN A 106 36.14 -9.52 21.84
CA ASN A 106 35.29 -9.89 22.96
C ASN A 106 34.03 -10.65 22.51
N ARG A 107 33.41 -10.26 21.39
CA ARG A 107 32.22 -10.95 20.84
C ARG A 107 32.53 -12.38 20.40
N LEU A 108 33.73 -12.61 19.85
CA LEU A 108 34.15 -13.91 19.31
C LEU A 108 34.96 -14.75 20.30
N GLN A 109 35.20 -14.27 21.52
CA GLN A 109 36.05 -14.96 22.50
C GLN A 109 35.51 -16.34 22.91
N HIS A 110 34.19 -16.54 22.82
CA HIS A 110 33.55 -17.83 23.09
C HIS A 110 33.83 -18.87 22.02
N ASP A 111 34.15 -18.45 20.79
CA ASP A 111 34.39 -19.34 19.67
C ASP A 111 35.76 -20.06 19.80
N THR A 112 36.77 -19.48 20.48
CA THR A 112 38.11 -20.09 20.62
C THR A 112 38.88 -19.65 21.88
N LYS A 113 39.06 -20.55 22.86
CA LYS A 113 39.80 -20.25 24.12
C LYS A 113 41.32 -20.18 23.97
N GLU A 114 41.87 -20.66 22.86
CA GLU A 114 43.32 -20.79 22.63
C GLU A 114 43.88 -19.69 21.72
N THR A 115 43.02 -18.84 21.17
CA THR A 115 43.40 -17.75 20.25
C THR A 115 44.11 -16.63 21.00
N LYS A 116 45.23 -16.16 20.46
CA LYS A 116 45.89 -14.92 20.90
C LYS A 116 45.40 -13.76 20.04
N TRP A 117 44.79 -12.75 20.63
CA TRP A 117 44.32 -11.56 19.92
C TRP A 117 45.17 -10.35 20.25
N ILE A 118 45.67 -9.65 19.23
CA ILE A 118 46.51 -8.47 19.38
C ILE A 118 45.85 -7.32 18.62
N ASN A 119 45.39 -6.32 19.37
CA ASN A 119 44.79 -5.10 18.83
C ASN A 119 45.87 -4.03 18.69
N ILE A 120 45.99 -3.46 17.50
CA ILE A 120 47.09 -2.57 17.13
C ILE A 120 46.50 -1.26 16.64
N ASP A 121 46.90 -0.15 17.24
CA ASP A 121 46.42 1.18 16.86
C ASP A 121 47.38 2.28 17.37
N LEU A 122 47.08 3.54 17.04
CA LEU A 122 47.82 4.70 17.53
C LEU A 122 47.76 4.79 19.05
N LYS A 123 48.79 5.40 19.64
CA LYS A 123 48.96 5.50 21.10
C LYS A 123 47.70 5.97 21.82
N HIS A 124 47.10 7.07 21.37
CA HIS A 124 45.89 7.63 21.99
C HIS A 124 44.66 6.72 21.90
N VAL A 125 44.51 5.96 20.80
CA VAL A 125 43.41 5.00 20.65
C VAL A 125 43.59 3.83 21.62
N ILE A 126 44.80 3.28 21.70
CA ILE A 126 45.13 2.18 22.62
C ILE A 126 44.98 2.61 24.07
N GLU A 127 45.39 3.84 24.41
CA GLU A 127 45.18 4.40 25.75
C GLU A 127 43.69 4.48 26.13
N ILE A 128 42.82 4.87 25.20
CA ILE A 128 41.36 4.86 25.42
C ILE A 128 40.85 3.42 25.56
N ARG A 129 41.31 2.51 24.70
CA ARG A 129 40.89 1.10 24.70
C ARG A 129 41.27 0.38 26.01
N ASN A 130 42.45 0.66 26.56
CA ASN A 130 42.94 0.12 27.84
C ASN A 130 42.12 0.59 29.05
N VAL A 131 41.47 1.76 28.93
CA VAL A 131 40.54 2.25 29.95
C VAL A 131 39.18 1.60 29.78
N LEU A 132 38.68 1.47 28.55
CA LEU A 132 37.34 0.96 28.30
C LEU A 132 37.21 -0.55 28.44
N TYR A 133 38.18 -1.35 28.00
CA TYR A 133 38.06 -2.81 28.06
C TYR A 133 38.67 -3.38 29.35
N ALA A 134 38.08 -4.46 29.84
CA ALA A 134 38.66 -5.24 30.93
C ALA A 134 39.91 -5.98 30.43
N GLU A 135 40.86 -6.22 31.33
CA GLU A 135 42.05 -7.03 31.02
C GLU A 135 41.66 -8.48 30.75
N ASP A 136 42.27 -9.06 29.73
CA ASP A 136 42.08 -10.45 29.33
C ASP A 136 43.44 -11.08 28.96
N PRO A 137 43.76 -12.29 29.44
CA PRO A 137 45.05 -12.91 29.18
C PRO A 137 45.30 -13.22 27.69
N ASN A 138 44.24 -13.35 26.90
CA ASN A 138 44.31 -13.69 25.48
C ASN A 138 44.11 -12.48 24.57
N ILE A 139 43.79 -11.29 25.11
CA ILE A 139 43.58 -10.07 24.32
C ILE A 139 44.58 -9.00 24.79
N SER A 140 45.55 -8.69 23.94
CA SER A 140 46.53 -7.64 24.19
C SER A 140 46.33 -6.43 23.28
N ASN A 141 46.90 -5.30 23.70
CA ASN A 141 46.86 -4.02 22.99
C ASN A 141 48.29 -3.54 22.75
N LYS A 142 48.60 -3.17 21.51
CA LYS A 142 49.94 -2.73 21.09
C LYS A 142 49.85 -1.38 20.39
N VAL A 143 50.69 -0.45 20.83
CA VAL A 143 50.84 0.86 20.19
C VAL A 143 51.66 0.71 18.91
N CYS A 144 51.21 1.37 17.84
CA CYS A 144 51.94 1.47 16.59
C CYS A 144 51.86 2.90 16.04
N ASP A 145 53.01 3.57 15.95
CA ASP A 145 53.10 4.94 15.41
C ASP A 145 53.44 4.97 13.91
N ASP A 146 53.84 3.83 13.34
CA ASP A 146 54.24 3.67 11.94
C ASP A 146 53.73 2.33 11.39
N ILE A 147 52.51 2.37 10.83
CA ILE A 147 51.85 1.18 10.31
C ILE A 147 52.50 0.69 9.01
N GLU A 148 52.88 1.59 8.10
CA GLU A 148 53.30 1.31 6.72
C GLU A 148 54.60 0.49 6.59
N ASN A 149 55.52 0.63 7.55
CA ASN A 149 56.78 -0.14 7.53
C ASN A 149 56.64 -1.53 8.18
N ALA A 150 55.50 -1.82 8.81
CA ALA A 150 55.23 -3.09 9.49
C ALA A 150 56.35 -3.53 10.47
N ASN A 151 57.10 -2.60 11.05
CA ASN A 151 58.17 -2.89 12.02
C ASN A 151 57.61 -3.40 13.36
N TRP A 152 56.37 -3.03 13.67
CA TRP A 152 55.64 -3.55 14.81
C TRP A 152 55.50 -5.08 14.78
N LEU A 153 55.51 -5.73 13.60
CA LEU A 153 55.50 -7.20 13.48
C LEU A 153 56.77 -7.84 14.05
N ASP A 154 57.89 -7.13 14.10
CA ASP A 154 59.16 -7.65 14.62
C ASP A 154 59.15 -7.70 16.16
N GLU A 155 58.32 -6.85 16.77
CA GLU A 155 58.11 -6.78 18.22
C GLU A 155 56.98 -7.68 18.73
N LEU A 156 56.26 -8.36 17.84
CA LEU A 156 55.21 -9.32 18.22
C LEU A 156 55.80 -10.71 18.39
N GLU A 157 55.59 -11.30 19.57
CA GLU A 157 55.83 -12.72 19.83
C GLU A 157 54.81 -13.57 19.07
N CYS A 158 55.08 -13.84 17.80
CA CYS A 158 54.36 -14.85 17.02
C CYS A 158 55.13 -16.16 17.13
N ASP A 159 54.52 -17.19 17.72
CA ASP A 159 55.10 -18.54 17.73
C ASP A 159 55.28 -19.02 16.27
N GLU A 160 56.47 -19.50 15.89
CA GLU A 160 56.86 -19.79 14.49
C GLU A 160 55.93 -20.80 13.75
N ASP A 161 55.10 -21.54 14.50
CA ASP A 161 54.17 -22.55 13.97
C ASP A 161 52.69 -22.15 14.02
N ARG A 162 52.33 -20.96 14.54
CA ARG A 162 50.90 -20.58 14.69
C ARG A 162 50.34 -19.89 13.44
N PRO A 163 49.12 -20.26 12.99
CA PRO A 163 48.45 -19.53 11.91
C PRO A 163 48.17 -18.07 12.31
N VAL A 164 48.28 -17.16 11.34
CA VAL A 164 48.05 -15.71 11.56
C VAL A 164 46.86 -15.24 10.74
N PHE A 165 45.94 -14.53 11.40
CA PHE A 165 44.80 -13.86 10.77
C PHE A 165 44.91 -12.36 10.98
N LEU A 166 45.17 -11.60 9.92
CA LEU A 166 45.22 -10.15 9.99
C LEU A 166 43.88 -9.55 9.54
N ILE A 167 43.33 -8.66 10.36
CA ILE A 167 42.10 -7.91 10.10
C ILE A 167 42.45 -6.43 9.98
N MET A 168 41.99 -5.80 8.89
CA MET A 168 42.02 -4.35 8.67
C MET A 168 40.63 -3.88 8.25
N GLU A 169 39.78 -3.56 9.23
CA GLU A 169 38.42 -3.06 8.97
C GLU A 169 38.38 -1.55 9.13
N GLY A 170 38.05 -0.83 8.05
CA GLY A 170 37.86 0.63 8.10
C GLY A 170 39.16 1.39 8.33
N VAL A 171 40.29 0.86 7.87
CA VAL A 171 41.63 1.47 8.00
C VAL A 171 42.29 1.63 6.64
N SER A 172 42.26 0.57 5.84
CA SER A 172 42.81 0.54 4.49
C SER A 172 42.31 1.66 3.58
N PRO A 173 41.01 2.02 3.55
CA PRO A 173 40.51 3.12 2.71
C PRO A 173 41.07 4.50 3.08
N TYR A 174 41.60 4.68 4.30
CA TYR A 174 42.10 5.96 4.80
C TYR A 174 43.62 6.14 4.67
N LEU A 175 44.35 5.09 4.27
CA LEU A 175 45.77 5.21 3.95
C LEU A 175 45.95 5.85 2.58
N THR A 176 47.12 6.44 2.29
CA THR A 176 47.46 6.77 0.90
C THR A 176 47.80 5.50 0.12
N GLN A 177 47.61 5.52 -1.20
CA GLN A 177 47.88 4.35 -2.06
C GLN A 177 49.27 3.74 -1.80
N ASP A 178 50.32 4.58 -1.84
CA ASP A 178 51.70 4.16 -1.57
C ASP A 178 51.87 3.50 -0.19
N LYS A 179 51.18 4.01 0.84
CA LYS A 179 51.25 3.47 2.20
C LYS A 179 50.54 2.12 2.31
N LEU A 180 49.37 1.98 1.70
CA LEU A 180 48.61 0.72 1.69
C LEU A 180 49.37 -0.37 0.93
N GLU A 181 49.93 -0.05 -0.23
CA GLU A 181 50.72 -1.01 -1.01
C GLU A 181 51.98 -1.45 -0.26
N LYS A 182 52.72 -0.49 0.31
CA LYS A 182 53.90 -0.75 1.12
C LYS A 182 53.58 -1.58 2.36
N LEU A 183 52.45 -1.29 3.03
CA LEU A 183 51.96 -2.04 4.18
C LEU A 183 51.69 -3.51 3.81
N LEU A 184 50.89 -3.74 2.77
CA LEU A 184 50.53 -5.08 2.30
C LEU A 184 51.76 -5.87 1.85
N TYR A 185 52.69 -5.23 1.13
CA TYR A 185 53.96 -5.83 0.74
C TYR A 185 54.80 -6.25 1.96
N ASN A 186 55.01 -5.34 2.92
CA ASN A 186 55.83 -5.60 4.11
C ASN A 186 55.22 -6.68 5.01
N ILE A 187 53.90 -6.66 5.22
CA ILE A 187 53.17 -7.71 5.96
C ILE A 187 53.36 -9.05 5.26
N GLY A 188 53.15 -9.10 3.94
CA GLY A 188 53.30 -10.30 3.14
C GLY A 188 54.72 -10.88 3.22
N GLN A 189 55.76 -10.05 3.22
CA GLN A 189 57.14 -10.53 3.35
C GLN A 189 57.47 -11.01 4.77
N LYS A 190 57.09 -10.25 5.80
CA LYS A 190 57.47 -10.57 7.18
C LYS A 190 56.69 -11.76 7.75
N LEU A 191 55.37 -11.83 7.53
CA LEU A 191 54.56 -12.93 8.05
C LEU A 191 54.91 -14.27 7.38
N ARG A 192 55.26 -14.27 6.10
CA ARG A 192 55.72 -15.49 5.39
C ARG A 192 57.04 -16.04 5.94
N SER A 193 57.90 -15.19 6.49
CA SER A 193 59.14 -15.66 7.12
C SER A 193 58.92 -16.31 8.48
N LYS A 194 57.72 -16.13 9.08
CA LYS A 194 57.40 -16.53 10.45
C LYS A 194 56.36 -17.65 10.58
N THR A 195 55.54 -17.93 9.55
CA THR A 195 54.53 -19.01 9.60
C THR A 195 54.11 -19.41 8.18
N THR A 196 53.59 -20.63 8.02
CA THR A 196 53.15 -21.18 6.73
C THR A 196 51.70 -20.83 6.37
N LYS A 197 50.87 -20.40 7.34
CA LYS A 197 49.44 -20.11 7.13
C LYS A 197 49.08 -18.68 7.55
N VAL A 198 48.95 -17.80 6.56
CA VAL A 198 48.58 -16.39 6.74
C VAL A 198 47.32 -16.08 5.93
N LYS A 199 46.34 -15.44 6.58
CA LYS A 199 45.20 -14.83 5.88
C LYS A 199 45.05 -13.37 6.28
N ILE A 200 44.71 -12.52 5.31
CA ILE A 200 44.50 -11.08 5.50
C ILE A 200 43.10 -10.74 5.03
N LEU A 201 42.28 -10.19 5.91
CA LEU A 201 40.93 -9.72 5.63
C LEU A 201 40.91 -8.20 5.76
N PHE A 202 40.58 -7.49 4.68
CA PHE A 202 40.53 -6.04 4.69
C PHE A 202 39.52 -5.48 3.71
N ASP A 203 39.07 -4.25 3.96
CA ASP A 203 38.19 -3.52 3.07
C ASP A 203 38.94 -2.48 2.23
N TYR A 204 38.45 -2.22 1.02
CA TYR A 204 39.01 -1.21 0.14
C TYR A 204 37.91 -0.54 -0.68
N CYS A 205 38.21 0.64 -1.20
CA CYS A 205 37.31 1.35 -2.11
C CYS A 205 37.92 1.42 -3.51
N HIS A 206 37.07 1.57 -4.52
CA HIS A 206 37.53 1.86 -5.88
C HIS A 206 38.10 3.30 -5.93
N PRO A 207 39.19 3.57 -6.68
CA PRO A 207 39.73 4.92 -6.81
C PRO A 207 38.68 5.95 -7.24
N ASP A 208 37.85 5.62 -8.23
CA ASP A 208 36.81 6.54 -8.71
C ASP A 208 35.66 6.74 -7.70
N TYR A 209 35.56 5.90 -6.68
CA TYR A 209 34.66 6.08 -5.52
C TYR A 209 35.35 6.87 -4.39
N SER A 210 36.66 6.71 -4.22
CA SER A 210 37.43 7.35 -3.13
C SER A 210 37.55 8.87 -3.29
N TYR A 211 37.52 9.37 -4.54
CA TYR A 211 37.68 10.80 -4.86
C TYR A 211 36.40 11.65 -4.75
N ASP A 212 35.21 11.06 -4.56
CA ASP A 212 33.94 11.80 -4.44
C ASP A 212 33.59 12.19 -2.98
N GLY A 213 34.30 11.65 -1.97
CA GLY A 213 34.13 12.05 -0.56
C GLY A 213 32.71 11.83 0.02
N THR A 214 31.90 11.02 -0.64
CA THR A 214 30.45 10.92 -0.45
C THR A 214 30.09 9.66 0.32
N ILE A 215 29.67 9.85 1.57
CA ILE A 215 28.59 9.16 2.31
C ILE A 215 28.87 9.27 3.82
N ILE A 216 30.09 8.99 4.28
CA ILE A 216 30.46 9.15 5.71
C ILE A 216 30.86 10.61 6.02
N ASN A 217 31.39 11.31 5.01
CA ASN A 217 32.14 12.56 5.22
C ASN A 217 31.33 13.85 5.20
N SER A 218 30.16 13.87 4.56
CA SER A 218 29.28 15.05 4.57
C SER A 218 28.64 15.31 5.93
N ARG A 219 28.67 14.31 6.82
CA ARG A 219 28.02 14.28 8.14
C ARG A 219 28.99 14.47 9.32
N SER A 220 30.31 14.50 9.05
CA SER A 220 31.34 14.68 10.09
C SER A 220 31.70 16.14 10.32
N VAL A 221 31.89 16.52 11.60
CA VAL A 221 32.44 17.84 11.99
C VAL A 221 33.92 17.97 11.58
N LYS A 222 34.63 16.85 11.43
CA LYS A 222 36.01 16.74 10.93
C LYS A 222 36.02 15.83 9.69
N LYS A 223 36.06 16.39 8.49
CA LYS A 223 36.10 15.60 7.23
C LYS A 223 37.37 14.73 7.16
N VAL A 224 37.24 13.47 6.76
CA VAL A 224 38.32 12.47 6.61
C VAL A 224 38.19 11.78 5.26
N ASP A 225 38.95 12.19 4.27
CA ASP A 225 38.81 11.66 2.91
C ASP A 225 39.39 10.23 2.78
N PHE A 226 38.77 9.41 1.92
CA PHE A 226 39.39 8.17 1.48
C PHE A 226 40.61 8.51 0.61
N GLN A 227 41.73 7.85 0.87
CA GLN A 227 43.04 8.22 0.32
C GLN A 227 43.70 7.12 -0.53
N ALA A 228 43.17 5.89 -0.49
CA ALA A 228 43.66 4.73 -1.24
C ALA A 228 42.52 3.87 -1.73
N GLY A 229 42.77 3.14 -2.81
CA GLY A 229 41.82 2.23 -3.39
C GLY A 229 42.44 1.29 -4.43
N PHE A 230 41.83 0.12 -4.61
CA PHE A 230 42.19 -0.80 -5.68
C PHE A 230 41.06 -0.83 -6.71
N LYS A 231 41.42 -0.88 -7.99
CA LYS A 231 40.40 -1.02 -9.04
C LYS A 231 39.71 -2.37 -8.98
N ASN A 232 40.45 -3.41 -8.63
CA ASN A 232 39.95 -4.78 -8.48
C ASN A 232 40.92 -5.67 -7.71
N ALA A 233 40.43 -6.88 -7.44
CA ALA A 233 41.14 -8.04 -6.95
C ALA A 233 42.54 -8.26 -7.59
N SER A 234 42.68 -8.08 -8.91
CA SER A 234 43.96 -8.35 -9.59
C SER A 234 45.04 -7.33 -9.18
N ALA A 235 44.66 -6.06 -9.02
CA ALA A 235 45.58 -5.01 -8.56
C ALA A 235 46.13 -5.30 -7.15
N ILE A 236 45.33 -5.91 -6.27
CA ILE A 236 45.74 -6.30 -4.91
C ILE A 236 46.80 -7.39 -4.96
N THR A 237 46.56 -8.45 -5.73
CA THR A 237 47.50 -9.59 -5.84
C THR A 237 48.82 -9.23 -6.50
N ALA A 238 48.86 -8.18 -7.33
CA ALA A 238 50.08 -7.67 -7.96
C ALA A 238 51.05 -7.03 -6.95
N VAL A 239 50.52 -6.39 -5.90
CA VAL A 239 51.31 -5.76 -4.81
C VAL A 239 51.94 -6.82 -3.92
N VAL A 240 51.25 -7.95 -3.72
CA VAL A 240 51.68 -9.01 -2.82
C VAL A 240 51.83 -10.33 -3.58
N ALA A 241 52.90 -10.43 -4.37
CA ALA A 241 53.20 -11.62 -5.18
C ALA A 241 53.22 -12.90 -4.32
N GLY A 242 52.53 -13.96 -4.75
CA GLY A 242 52.41 -15.23 -4.01
C GLY A 242 51.21 -15.29 -3.05
N SER A 243 50.33 -14.29 -3.07
CA SER A 243 49.01 -14.34 -2.43
C SER A 243 47.92 -14.71 -3.44
N LYS A 244 46.80 -15.26 -2.95
CA LYS A 244 45.58 -15.51 -3.74
C LYS A 244 44.39 -14.90 -3.02
N ILE A 245 43.47 -14.32 -3.77
CA ILE A 245 42.16 -13.94 -3.25
C ILE A 245 41.31 -15.20 -3.16
N ILE A 246 40.88 -15.51 -1.94
CA ILE A 246 40.05 -16.68 -1.64
C ILE A 246 38.65 -16.29 -1.17
N GLY A 247 38.39 -14.99 -1.00
CA GLY A 247 37.07 -14.43 -0.69
C GLY A 247 36.96 -12.96 -1.06
N SER A 248 35.78 -12.57 -1.50
CA SER A 248 35.42 -11.24 -1.99
C SER A 248 33.98 -10.98 -1.56
N TYR A 249 33.73 -9.90 -0.84
CA TYR A 249 32.44 -9.63 -0.21
C TYR A 249 32.06 -8.16 -0.38
N ASN A 250 30.83 -7.90 -0.79
CA ASN A 250 30.31 -6.54 -0.98
C ASN A 250 29.45 -6.11 0.21
N THR A 251 29.59 -4.85 0.63
CA THR A 251 28.90 -4.27 1.79
C THR A 251 27.73 -3.36 1.45
N LEU A 252 27.60 -2.86 0.21
CA LEU A 252 26.66 -1.79 -0.13
C LEU A 252 25.31 -2.29 -0.65
N ALA A 253 25.29 -3.36 -1.46
CA ALA A 253 24.06 -3.88 -2.08
C ALA A 253 23.08 -4.60 -1.13
N GLY A 254 23.44 -4.82 0.14
CA GLY A 254 22.79 -5.82 1.00
C GLY A 254 21.29 -5.63 1.29
N ASN A 255 20.79 -4.42 1.63
CA ASN A 255 19.38 -4.20 2.02
C ASN A 255 18.84 -2.76 1.83
N SER A 256 19.42 -1.93 0.96
CA SER A 256 18.83 -0.62 0.61
C SER A 256 18.76 -0.44 -0.90
N ILE A 257 17.56 -0.15 -1.40
CA ILE A 257 17.31 0.20 -2.81
C ILE A 257 18.18 1.41 -3.21
N ALA A 258 18.41 2.35 -2.29
CA ALA A 258 19.25 3.51 -2.57
C ALA A 258 20.71 3.13 -2.80
N TYR A 259 21.29 2.24 -1.97
CA TYR A 259 22.66 1.76 -2.19
C TYR A 259 22.77 0.81 -3.38
N ALA A 260 21.77 -0.04 -3.62
CA ALA A 260 21.74 -0.92 -4.78
C ALA A 260 21.73 -0.11 -6.10
N ASN A 261 20.93 0.97 -6.16
CA ASN A 261 20.92 1.87 -7.29
C ASN A 261 22.24 2.64 -7.43
N ALA A 262 22.77 3.18 -6.33
CA ALA A 262 24.05 3.91 -6.35
C ALA A 262 25.22 3.01 -6.79
N GLU A 263 25.22 1.74 -6.37
CA GLU A 263 26.22 0.77 -6.79
C GLU A 263 26.04 0.37 -8.27
N ALA A 264 24.81 0.19 -8.74
CA ALA A 264 24.52 -0.11 -10.14
C ALA A 264 24.97 1.04 -11.05
N ASP A 265 24.68 2.28 -10.66
CA ASP A 265 25.13 3.48 -11.36
C ASP A 265 26.67 3.54 -11.39
N PHE A 266 27.33 3.30 -10.26
CA PHE A 266 28.79 3.26 -10.18
C PHE A 266 29.39 2.20 -11.10
N LYS A 267 28.88 0.97 -11.04
CA LYS A 267 29.33 -0.16 -11.89
C LYS A 267 29.17 0.14 -13.38
N SER A 268 28.07 0.78 -13.77
CA SER A 268 27.82 1.16 -15.16
C SER A 268 28.89 2.13 -15.69
N GLN A 269 29.45 2.96 -14.80
CA GLN A 269 30.47 3.96 -15.11
C GLN A 269 31.90 3.41 -14.99
N ASN A 270 32.08 2.28 -14.28
CA ASN A 270 33.38 1.72 -13.90
C ASN A 270 33.59 0.28 -14.38
N ASN A 271 33.07 -0.09 -15.55
CA ASN A 271 33.26 -1.41 -16.18
C ASN A 271 32.87 -2.61 -15.30
N GLY A 272 31.85 -2.46 -14.45
CA GLY A 272 31.37 -3.51 -13.56
C GLY A 272 32.13 -3.63 -12.23
N GLU A 273 33.14 -2.79 -11.98
CA GLU A 273 33.89 -2.76 -10.73
C GLU A 273 33.03 -2.20 -9.57
N THR A 274 33.25 -2.72 -8.36
CA THR A 274 32.51 -2.35 -7.16
C THR A 274 33.08 -1.08 -6.52
N PRO A 275 32.24 -0.16 -6.00
CA PRO A 275 32.72 1.05 -5.32
C PRO A 275 33.44 0.74 -3.99
N TYR A 276 33.04 -0.33 -3.31
CA TYR A 276 33.59 -0.75 -2.02
C TYR A 276 33.51 -2.28 -1.89
N GLU A 277 34.56 -2.91 -1.36
CA GLU A 277 34.63 -4.37 -1.22
C GLU A 277 35.49 -4.79 -0.01
N ILE A 278 35.17 -5.94 0.58
CA ILE A 278 36.00 -6.65 1.56
C ILE A 278 36.65 -7.83 0.84
N THR A 279 37.96 -8.00 1.00
CA THR A 279 38.72 -9.10 0.38
C THR A 279 39.45 -9.92 1.43
N LEU A 280 39.45 -11.24 1.22
CA LEU A 280 40.22 -12.23 1.96
C LEU A 280 41.36 -12.76 1.08
N LEU A 281 42.59 -12.43 1.47
CA LEU A 281 43.82 -12.95 0.91
C LEU A 281 44.30 -14.16 1.70
N ALA A 282 44.81 -15.17 1.00
CA ALA A 282 45.58 -16.27 1.57
C ALA A 282 46.95 -16.39 0.92
N PHE A 283 47.90 -16.96 1.67
CA PHE A 283 49.27 -17.20 1.23
C PHE A 283 49.54 -18.72 1.32
N GLY A 284 50.02 -19.35 0.24
CA GLY A 284 50.33 -20.80 0.17
C GLY A 284 49.62 -21.57 -0.96
N GLU A 285 49.98 -22.86 -1.13
CA GLU A 285 49.25 -23.82 -1.97
C GLU A 285 48.28 -24.63 -1.09
N GLU A 286 47.05 -24.82 -1.56
CA GLU A 286 45.88 -25.42 -0.89
C GLU A 286 45.06 -24.47 0.02
N ASP A 287 44.04 -23.86 -0.59
CA ASP A 287 42.73 -23.64 0.03
C ASP A 287 41.74 -23.45 -1.14
N GLU A 288 40.86 -24.44 -1.38
CA GLU A 288 39.75 -24.28 -2.33
C GLU A 288 38.77 -23.22 -1.81
N ARG A 289 38.05 -22.58 -2.74
CA ARG A 289 36.97 -21.63 -2.44
C ARG A 289 36.00 -22.32 -1.46
N THR A 290 35.86 -21.78 -0.25
CA THR A 290 34.81 -22.22 0.66
C THR A 290 33.48 -21.70 0.12
N ASP A 291 32.70 -22.54 -0.56
CA ASP A 291 31.33 -22.22 -0.95
C ASP A 291 30.49 -22.02 0.33
N PHE A 292 29.94 -20.82 0.50
CA PHE A 292 29.03 -20.52 1.60
C PHE A 292 27.57 -20.76 1.18
N TYR A 293 26.75 -21.15 2.15
CA TYR A 293 25.29 -21.20 2.04
C TYR A 293 24.72 -19.96 2.71
N TYR A 294 23.78 -19.27 2.07
CA TYR A 294 23.17 -18.08 2.70
C TYR A 294 22.23 -18.47 3.86
N PHE A 295 21.52 -19.59 3.72
CA PHE A 295 20.63 -20.13 4.74
C PHE A 295 21.14 -21.50 5.19
N ASP A 296 21.42 -21.65 6.48
CA ASP A 296 21.92 -22.89 7.10
C ASP A 296 20.86 -24.00 7.22
N LYS A 297 19.63 -23.75 6.75
CA LYS A 297 18.48 -24.66 6.78
C LYS A 297 17.83 -24.79 5.39
N PRO A 298 17.20 -25.94 5.06
CA PRO A 298 16.37 -26.05 3.87
C PRO A 298 15.12 -25.16 3.99
N LEU A 299 14.70 -24.56 2.87
CA LEU A 299 13.48 -23.76 2.78
C LEU A 299 12.43 -24.50 1.95
N PHE A 300 11.17 -24.38 2.34
CA PHE A 300 10.05 -25.11 1.74
C PHE A 300 9.00 -24.13 1.22
N TRP A 301 8.44 -24.43 0.04
CA TRP A 301 7.26 -23.72 -0.43
C TRP A 301 6.07 -24.04 0.45
N ASN A 302 5.41 -22.99 0.95
CA ASN A 302 4.19 -23.16 1.69
C ASN A 302 3.10 -23.73 0.79
N LYS A 303 2.66 -24.96 1.09
CA LYS A 303 1.71 -25.71 0.25
C LYS A 303 0.31 -25.08 0.25
N ARG A 304 -0.01 -24.19 1.21
CA ARG A 304 -1.30 -23.51 1.29
C ARG A 304 -1.58 -22.57 0.11
N TYR A 305 -0.55 -22.16 -0.62
CA TYR A 305 -0.68 -21.27 -1.77
C TYR A 305 -0.71 -22.05 -3.08
N THR A 306 -1.73 -21.80 -3.90
CA THR A 306 -1.62 -22.06 -5.34
C THR A 306 -0.72 -21.02 -5.96
N ARG A 307 0.16 -21.47 -6.85
CA ARG A 307 1.22 -20.67 -7.47
C ARG A 307 0.99 -20.61 -8.97
N GLN A 308 0.92 -19.42 -9.55
CA GLN A 308 0.68 -19.28 -10.98
C GLN A 308 1.19 -17.95 -11.54
N ALA A 309 1.71 -17.99 -12.77
CA ALA A 309 1.91 -16.79 -13.57
C ALA A 309 0.58 -16.05 -13.81
N ALA A 310 0.62 -14.73 -13.67
CA ALA A 310 -0.50 -13.80 -13.82
C ALA A 310 -0.19 -12.74 -14.89
N ALA A 311 -1.17 -11.87 -15.18
CA ALA A 311 -1.02 -10.83 -16.20
C ALA A 311 0.06 -9.80 -15.85
N GLY A 312 0.62 -9.14 -16.86
CA GLY A 312 1.53 -8.00 -16.68
C GLY A 312 2.96 -8.36 -16.25
N GLY A 313 3.39 -9.62 -16.43
CA GLY A 313 4.71 -10.07 -15.99
C GLY A 313 4.78 -10.30 -14.48
N ASN A 314 3.65 -10.60 -13.84
CA ASN A 314 3.54 -10.88 -12.42
C ASN A 314 3.37 -12.37 -12.14
N TYR A 315 3.64 -12.76 -10.91
CA TYR A 315 3.42 -14.09 -10.36
C TYR A 315 2.54 -14.00 -9.11
N LEU A 316 1.53 -14.86 -9.00
CA LEU A 316 0.54 -14.87 -7.94
C LEU A 316 0.68 -16.13 -7.08
N PHE A 317 0.71 -15.90 -5.77
CA PHE A 317 0.51 -16.89 -4.73
C PHE A 317 -0.86 -16.61 -4.10
N LEU A 318 -1.78 -17.57 -4.18
CA LEU A 318 -3.15 -17.40 -3.70
C LEU A 318 -3.53 -18.51 -2.72
N ALA A 319 -3.96 -18.11 -1.53
CA ALA A 319 -4.58 -18.96 -0.52
C ALA A 319 -6.04 -18.52 -0.29
N GLU A 320 -6.74 -19.17 0.64
CA GLU A 320 -8.16 -18.91 0.91
C GLU A 320 -8.44 -17.47 1.41
N THR A 321 -7.60 -16.98 2.32
CA THR A 321 -7.76 -15.69 3.01
C THR A 321 -6.62 -14.72 2.74
N ASP A 322 -5.64 -15.12 1.90
CA ASP A 322 -4.38 -14.40 1.73
C ASP A 322 -3.83 -14.53 0.30
N HIS A 323 -3.02 -13.56 -0.10
CA HIS A 323 -2.33 -13.57 -1.38
C HIS A 323 -1.02 -12.81 -1.33
N PHE A 324 -0.10 -13.20 -2.20
CA PHE A 324 1.16 -12.51 -2.41
C PHE A 324 1.44 -12.39 -3.91
N ILE A 325 1.85 -11.20 -4.35
CA ILE A 325 2.13 -10.89 -5.76
C ILE A 325 3.57 -10.38 -5.85
N CYS A 326 4.32 -10.94 -6.79
CA CYS A 326 5.66 -10.46 -7.16
C CYS A 326 5.81 -10.39 -8.67
N SER A 327 6.90 -9.81 -9.16
CA SER A 327 7.25 -9.89 -10.58
C SER A 327 7.72 -11.30 -10.96
N GLN A 328 7.55 -11.66 -12.24
CA GLN A 328 8.06 -12.91 -12.79
C GLN A 328 9.58 -13.03 -12.60
N GLN A 329 10.31 -11.90 -12.74
CA GLN A 329 11.75 -11.86 -12.55
C GLN A 329 12.15 -12.20 -11.11
N GLU A 330 11.47 -11.63 -10.11
CA GLU A 330 11.72 -11.94 -8.69
C GLU A 330 11.42 -13.42 -8.39
N TYR A 331 10.30 -13.93 -8.91
CA TYR A 331 9.94 -15.35 -8.76
C TYR A 331 11.02 -16.28 -9.34
N ASP A 332 11.45 -16.03 -10.59
CA ASP A 332 12.44 -16.86 -11.28
C ASP A 332 13.80 -16.84 -10.57
N LEU A 333 14.21 -15.67 -10.03
CA LEU A 333 15.42 -15.52 -9.23
C LEU A 333 15.37 -16.38 -7.96
N VAL A 334 14.27 -16.30 -7.19
CA VAL A 334 14.09 -17.10 -5.97
C VAL A 334 14.08 -18.60 -6.28
N VAL A 335 13.34 -19.03 -7.32
CA VAL A 335 13.29 -20.44 -7.73
C VAL A 335 14.67 -20.96 -8.14
N SER A 336 15.41 -20.17 -8.91
CA SER A 336 16.77 -20.51 -9.32
C SER A 336 17.68 -20.69 -8.10
N PHE A 337 17.56 -19.79 -7.12
CA PHE A 337 18.43 -19.77 -5.94
C PHE A 337 18.18 -20.96 -5.01
N LEU A 338 16.91 -21.28 -4.77
CA LEU A 338 16.52 -22.48 -4.01
C LEU A 338 16.98 -23.76 -4.73
N SER A 339 16.88 -23.81 -6.06
CA SER A 339 17.34 -24.95 -6.87
C SER A 339 18.87 -25.12 -6.83
N GLY A 340 19.61 -24.02 -6.68
CA GLY A 340 21.06 -23.99 -6.49
C GLY A 340 21.52 -24.43 -5.10
N ARG A 341 20.60 -24.87 -4.21
CA ARG A 341 20.83 -25.14 -2.79
C ARG A 341 21.31 -23.91 -2.02
N ASN A 342 20.81 -22.70 -2.32
CA ASN A 342 21.20 -21.47 -1.63
C ASN A 342 22.70 -21.11 -1.75
N LYS A 343 23.34 -21.53 -2.85
CA LYS A 343 24.77 -21.26 -3.14
C LYS A 343 24.97 -19.86 -3.72
N LEU A 344 26.14 -19.28 -3.45
CA LEU A 344 26.61 -18.05 -4.11
C LEU A 344 26.56 -18.19 -5.64
N TYR A 345 25.97 -17.21 -6.31
CA TYR A 345 26.08 -17.11 -7.75
C TYR A 345 27.44 -16.51 -8.12
N SER A 346 27.94 -16.78 -9.32
CA SER A 346 29.09 -16.06 -9.84
C SER A 346 28.80 -14.58 -10.12
N ASN A 347 27.52 -14.19 -10.15
CA ASN A 347 27.04 -12.82 -10.35
C ASN A 347 26.34 -12.32 -9.07
N ILE A 348 26.99 -11.39 -8.36
CA ILE A 348 26.55 -10.88 -7.06
C ILE A 348 25.20 -10.14 -7.11
N GLN A 349 24.82 -9.58 -8.27
CA GLN A 349 23.55 -8.86 -8.43
C GLN A 349 22.35 -9.82 -8.42
N GLU A 350 22.49 -10.97 -9.09
CA GLU A 350 21.48 -12.03 -9.09
C GLU A 350 21.35 -12.64 -7.69
N GLU A 351 22.46 -12.79 -6.99
CA GLU A 351 22.49 -13.31 -5.62
C GLU A 351 21.78 -12.40 -4.61
N VAL A 352 22.12 -11.12 -4.58
CA VAL A 352 21.46 -10.14 -3.69
C VAL A 352 19.95 -10.09 -3.97
N SER A 353 19.58 -10.06 -5.25
CA SER A 353 18.17 -10.02 -5.66
C SER A 353 17.42 -11.29 -5.26
N ALA A 354 18.07 -12.45 -5.40
CA ALA A 354 17.47 -13.73 -5.01
C ALA A 354 17.33 -13.87 -3.49
N VAL A 355 18.34 -13.48 -2.72
CA VAL A 355 18.30 -13.45 -1.25
C VAL A 355 17.20 -12.52 -0.75
N TYR A 356 17.12 -11.30 -1.30
CA TYR A 356 16.06 -10.35 -0.99
C TYR A 356 14.68 -10.95 -1.28
N GLY A 357 14.52 -11.57 -2.45
CA GLY A 357 13.29 -12.27 -2.81
C GLY A 357 12.94 -13.41 -1.85
N VAL A 358 13.93 -14.19 -1.40
CA VAL A 358 13.72 -15.27 -0.43
C VAL A 358 13.25 -14.72 0.92
N ASN A 359 13.91 -13.69 1.46
CA ASN A 359 13.51 -13.06 2.73
C ASN A 359 12.11 -12.48 2.64
N LEU A 360 11.80 -11.80 1.53
CA LEU A 360 10.47 -11.26 1.29
C LEU A 360 9.41 -12.36 1.19
N PHE A 361 9.75 -13.52 0.63
CA PHE A 361 8.84 -14.68 0.57
C PHE A 361 8.69 -15.38 1.93
N LEU A 362 9.72 -15.36 2.78
CA LEU A 362 9.64 -15.84 4.17
C LEU A 362 8.76 -14.90 5.01
N GLU A 363 8.96 -13.58 4.91
CA GLU A 363 8.13 -12.57 5.58
C GLU A 363 6.67 -12.65 5.15
N ALA A 364 6.41 -12.92 3.87
CA ALA A 364 5.07 -13.15 3.34
C ALA A 364 4.49 -14.54 3.67
N GLY A 365 5.25 -15.42 4.33
CA GLY A 365 4.84 -16.79 4.67
C GLY A 365 4.66 -17.71 3.46
N VAL A 366 5.15 -17.31 2.29
CA VAL A 366 5.12 -18.10 1.04
C VAL A 366 6.22 -19.16 1.03
N LEU A 367 7.34 -18.87 1.70
CA LEU A 367 8.36 -19.84 2.08
C LEU A 367 8.31 -20.10 3.59
N LEU A 368 8.71 -21.31 3.99
CA LEU A 368 8.79 -21.75 5.38
C LEU A 368 10.16 -22.38 5.65
N GLU A 369 10.63 -22.29 6.88
CA GLU A 369 11.85 -22.97 7.33
C GLU A 369 11.62 -24.45 7.67
N GLU A 370 10.36 -24.87 7.80
CA GLU A 370 9.96 -26.23 8.13
C GLU A 370 8.90 -26.70 7.14
N GLU A 371 8.97 -27.98 6.75
CA GLU A 371 7.97 -28.54 5.85
C GLU A 371 6.66 -28.78 6.62
N PRO A 372 5.52 -28.22 6.18
CA PRO A 372 4.25 -28.43 6.86
C PRO A 372 3.76 -29.87 6.65
N ASP A 373 3.34 -30.51 7.74
CA ASP A 373 2.76 -31.87 7.80
C ASP A 373 1.30 -31.93 7.33
N GLU A 374 0.71 -30.79 6.93
CA GLU A 374 -0.70 -30.70 6.58
C GLU A 374 -1.02 -31.32 5.20
N VAL A 375 -2.07 -32.14 5.17
CA VAL A 375 -2.65 -32.67 3.94
C VAL A 375 -3.70 -31.69 3.43
N LEU A 376 -3.50 -31.18 2.21
CA LEU A 376 -4.40 -30.23 1.56
C LEU A 376 -5.35 -30.95 0.60
N LEU A 377 -6.60 -30.51 0.61
CA LEU A 377 -7.58 -30.81 -0.42
C LEU A 377 -7.41 -29.81 -1.58
N LEU A 378 -7.34 -30.36 -2.79
CA LEU A 378 -7.34 -29.60 -4.04
C LEU A 378 -8.62 -29.96 -4.79
N SER A 379 -9.44 -28.96 -5.08
CA SER A 379 -10.70 -29.18 -5.81
C SER A 379 -10.42 -29.63 -7.24
N ASP A 380 -10.92 -30.81 -7.60
CA ASP A 380 -10.92 -31.30 -8.99
C ASP A 380 -12.24 -30.93 -9.67
N PHE A 381 -12.22 -29.84 -10.44
CA PHE A 381 -13.38 -29.35 -11.17
C PHE A 381 -13.79 -30.24 -12.36
N SER A 382 -13.01 -31.29 -12.69
CA SER A 382 -13.28 -32.17 -13.82
C SER A 382 -14.03 -33.46 -13.45
N SER A 383 -13.86 -33.95 -12.23
CA SER A 383 -14.52 -35.18 -11.76
C SER A 383 -16.02 -34.97 -11.52
N ASN A 384 -16.81 -36.01 -11.72
CA ASN A 384 -18.23 -35.96 -11.36
C ASN A 384 -18.41 -36.03 -9.83
N PRO A 385 -19.31 -35.23 -9.24
CA PRO A 385 -19.61 -35.33 -7.82
C PRO A 385 -20.15 -36.73 -7.45
N LYS A 386 -19.82 -37.20 -6.24
CA LYS A 386 -20.28 -38.47 -5.70
C LYS A 386 -21.62 -38.29 -4.96
N GLU A 387 -22.61 -39.10 -5.32
CA GLU A 387 -23.92 -39.09 -4.69
C GLU A 387 -24.06 -40.17 -3.60
N ILE A 388 -24.66 -39.83 -2.46
CA ILE A 388 -24.92 -40.75 -1.34
C ILE A 388 -26.34 -40.52 -0.81
N SER A 389 -27.16 -41.58 -0.73
CA SER A 389 -28.51 -41.51 -0.16
C SER A 389 -28.49 -41.64 1.37
N VAL A 390 -29.24 -40.77 2.07
CA VAL A 390 -29.40 -40.79 3.53
C VAL A 390 -30.87 -40.63 3.88
N GLY A 391 -31.60 -41.75 3.93
CA GLY A 391 -33.05 -41.76 4.16
C GLY A 391 -33.80 -41.03 3.04
N VAL A 392 -34.50 -39.95 3.38
CA VAL A 392 -35.21 -39.06 2.41
C VAL A 392 -34.34 -37.92 1.90
N HIS A 393 -33.09 -37.84 2.34
CA HIS A 393 -32.11 -36.83 1.95
C HIS A 393 -31.06 -37.42 0.99
N GLN A 394 -30.38 -36.53 0.27
CA GLN A 394 -29.26 -36.88 -0.59
C GLN A 394 -28.05 -36.02 -0.24
N LEU A 395 -26.86 -36.58 -0.34
CA LEU A 395 -25.59 -35.88 -0.24
C LEU A 395 -24.92 -35.89 -1.60
N LEU A 396 -24.35 -34.74 -1.99
CA LEU A 396 -23.55 -34.59 -3.19
C LEU A 396 -22.17 -34.08 -2.80
N LEU A 397 -21.14 -34.89 -2.99
CA LEU A 397 -19.76 -34.60 -2.59
C LEU A 397 -18.93 -34.20 -3.80
N PHE A 398 -18.41 -32.98 -3.81
CA PHE A 398 -17.62 -32.44 -4.92
C PHE A 398 -16.13 -32.79 -4.83
N THR A 399 -15.66 -33.08 -3.62
CA THR A 399 -14.31 -33.57 -3.34
C THR A 399 -14.38 -34.90 -2.60
N GLU A 400 -13.43 -35.79 -2.89
CA GLU A 400 -13.33 -37.08 -2.22
C GLU A 400 -12.78 -36.89 -0.79
N VAL A 401 -13.54 -37.35 0.20
CA VAL A 401 -13.16 -37.37 1.61
C VAL A 401 -13.11 -38.82 2.06
N GLN A 402 -12.04 -39.23 2.77
CA GLN A 402 -11.83 -40.64 3.15
C GLN A 402 -12.95 -41.15 4.09
N GLU A 403 -13.46 -40.31 5.00
CA GLU A 403 -14.42 -40.69 6.05
C GLU A 403 -15.87 -40.28 5.74
N THR A 404 -16.38 -40.65 4.56
CA THR A 404 -17.78 -40.35 4.15
C THR A 404 -18.86 -40.75 5.18
N THR A 405 -18.61 -41.77 6.01
CA THR A 405 -19.52 -42.19 7.09
C THR A 405 -19.77 -41.09 8.12
N LEU A 406 -18.75 -40.29 8.47
CA LEU A 406 -18.89 -39.20 9.43
C LEU A 406 -19.83 -38.10 8.92
N LEU A 407 -19.75 -37.80 7.61
CA LEU A 407 -20.64 -36.85 6.96
C LEU A 407 -22.08 -37.37 6.93
N VAL A 408 -22.27 -38.67 6.64
CA VAL A 408 -23.58 -39.32 6.69
C VAL A 408 -24.19 -39.23 8.09
N ASP A 409 -23.40 -39.49 9.13
CA ASP A 409 -23.89 -39.41 10.52
C ASP A 409 -24.20 -37.98 10.94
N PHE A 410 -23.42 -36.99 10.47
CA PHE A 410 -23.73 -35.58 10.67
C PHE A 410 -25.08 -35.20 10.03
N ILE A 411 -25.35 -35.66 8.81
CA ILE A 411 -26.64 -35.38 8.15
C ILE A 411 -27.82 -36.04 8.88
N LYS A 412 -27.63 -37.20 9.52
CA LYS A 412 -28.69 -37.82 10.35
C LYS A 412 -29.06 -36.99 11.58
N GLU A 413 -28.20 -36.08 12.03
CA GLU A 413 -28.49 -35.15 13.14
C GLU A 413 -29.34 -33.94 12.68
N ILE A 414 -29.48 -33.74 11.37
CA ILE A 414 -30.19 -32.61 10.80
C ILE A 414 -31.69 -32.93 10.70
N SER A 415 -32.50 -32.12 11.36
CA SER A 415 -33.96 -32.23 11.44
C SER A 415 -34.66 -31.51 10.27
N ALA A 416 -34.30 -31.87 9.04
CA ALA A 416 -34.92 -31.27 7.85
C ALA A 416 -36.33 -31.84 7.61
N GLY A 417 -37.36 -31.00 7.70
CA GLY A 417 -38.77 -31.41 7.57
C GLY A 417 -39.24 -31.82 6.16
N ILE A 418 -38.39 -31.66 5.13
CA ILE A 418 -38.66 -32.04 3.74
C ILE A 418 -37.42 -32.66 3.09
N PRO A 419 -37.55 -33.40 1.97
CA PRO A 419 -36.40 -33.92 1.22
C PRO A 419 -35.42 -32.80 0.84
N THR A 420 -34.16 -32.97 1.24
CA THR A 420 -33.09 -31.96 1.14
C THR A 420 -31.85 -32.56 0.51
N LEU A 421 -31.28 -31.85 -0.46
CA LEU A 421 -29.97 -32.16 -1.04
C LEU A 421 -28.89 -31.36 -0.30
N PHE A 422 -27.96 -32.06 0.35
CA PHE A 422 -26.82 -31.47 1.05
C PHE A 422 -25.59 -31.52 0.13
N VAL A 423 -25.13 -30.35 -0.32
CA VAL A 423 -24.05 -30.22 -1.30
C VAL A 423 -22.77 -29.85 -0.58
N PHE A 424 -21.84 -30.79 -0.47
CA PHE A 424 -20.53 -30.56 0.13
C PHE A 424 -19.52 -30.16 -0.95
N THR A 425 -18.89 -29.01 -0.75
CA THR A 425 -17.82 -28.48 -1.59
C THR A 425 -16.68 -27.94 -0.73
N ASP A 426 -15.46 -27.96 -1.26
CA ASP A 426 -14.32 -27.25 -0.69
C ASP A 426 -14.15 -25.85 -1.27
N ASP A 427 -14.90 -25.56 -2.34
CA ASP A 427 -14.88 -24.29 -3.03
C ASP A 427 -16.31 -23.86 -3.40
N PRO A 428 -16.84 -22.78 -2.81
CA PRO A 428 -18.19 -22.32 -3.10
C PRO A 428 -18.31 -21.70 -4.51
N LEU A 429 -17.20 -21.51 -5.22
CA LEU A 429 -17.13 -21.04 -6.61
C LEU A 429 -16.83 -22.18 -7.61
N ASP A 430 -16.95 -23.45 -7.20
CA ASP A 430 -16.77 -24.58 -8.10
C ASP A 430 -17.74 -24.48 -9.31
N PRO A 431 -17.23 -24.48 -10.55
CA PRO A 431 -18.06 -24.27 -11.75
C PRO A 431 -19.11 -25.36 -11.96
N ARG A 432 -18.93 -26.57 -11.40
CA ARG A 432 -19.89 -27.67 -11.45
C ARG A 432 -21.17 -27.34 -10.66
N LEU A 433 -21.11 -26.43 -9.68
CA LEU A 433 -22.28 -26.01 -8.88
C LEU A 433 -23.37 -25.35 -9.74
N ASN A 434 -23.00 -24.73 -10.87
CA ASN A 434 -23.98 -24.17 -11.81
C ASN A 434 -24.95 -25.22 -12.37
N ARG A 435 -24.54 -26.50 -12.42
CA ARG A 435 -25.39 -27.61 -12.90
C ARG A 435 -26.21 -28.28 -11.80
N VAL A 436 -25.92 -27.97 -10.54
CA VAL A 436 -26.66 -28.57 -9.40
C VAL A 436 -28.11 -28.16 -9.45
N GLU A 437 -28.41 -26.92 -9.83
CA GLU A 437 -29.78 -26.42 -9.92
C GLU A 437 -30.59 -27.21 -10.97
N GLU A 438 -30.00 -27.55 -12.12
CA GLU A 438 -30.61 -28.41 -13.15
C GLU A 438 -30.86 -29.83 -12.65
N PHE A 439 -29.92 -30.40 -11.88
CA PHE A 439 -30.06 -31.74 -11.28
C PHE A 439 -31.13 -31.76 -10.17
N PHE A 440 -31.13 -30.74 -9.31
CA PHE A 440 -32.01 -30.52 -8.18
C PHE A 440 -33.48 -30.37 -8.57
N LEU A 441 -33.77 -29.55 -9.58
CA LEU A 441 -35.13 -29.22 -10.03
C LEU A 441 -35.95 -30.43 -10.50
N ASN A 442 -35.30 -31.59 -10.71
CA ASN A 442 -35.96 -32.81 -11.15
C ASN A 442 -36.44 -33.73 -10.01
N GLN A 443 -35.91 -33.62 -8.77
CA GLN A 443 -36.15 -34.65 -7.73
C GLN A 443 -36.24 -34.15 -6.27
N MET A 444 -35.71 -32.96 -5.95
CA MET A 444 -35.58 -32.48 -4.57
C MET A 444 -36.34 -31.16 -4.34
N LYS A 445 -36.79 -30.89 -3.11
CA LYS A 445 -37.58 -29.68 -2.79
C LYS A 445 -36.75 -28.50 -2.33
N GLN A 446 -35.62 -28.77 -1.68
CA GLN A 446 -34.63 -27.76 -1.29
C GLN A 446 -33.21 -28.33 -1.31
N TRP A 447 -32.21 -27.47 -1.42
CA TRP A 447 -30.80 -27.85 -1.28
C TRP A 447 -30.01 -26.79 -0.54
N VAL A 448 -28.87 -27.18 0.05
CA VAL A 448 -28.03 -26.31 0.87
C VAL A 448 -26.57 -26.57 0.57
N LEU A 449 -25.78 -25.49 0.45
CA LEU A 449 -24.33 -25.55 0.23
C LEU A 449 -23.59 -25.70 1.57
N ILE A 450 -22.58 -26.56 1.63
CA ILE A 450 -21.79 -26.84 2.83
C ILE A 450 -20.32 -26.91 2.45
N LYS A 451 -19.48 -26.14 3.16
CA LYS A 451 -18.02 -26.23 3.13
C LYS A 451 -17.50 -26.45 4.53
N LEU A 452 -16.82 -27.57 4.77
CA LEU A 452 -16.29 -27.96 6.08
C LEU A 452 -14.75 -27.94 6.14
N SER A 453 -14.10 -27.53 5.07
CA SER A 453 -12.65 -27.41 4.94
C SER A 453 -12.23 -25.95 5.03
N GLY A 454 -10.92 -25.71 5.11
CA GLY A 454 -10.30 -24.39 5.04
C GLY A 454 -10.26 -23.63 6.37
N GLU A 455 -9.82 -22.39 6.30
CA GLU A 455 -9.80 -21.43 7.42
C GLU A 455 -11.22 -20.96 7.79
N GLN A 456 -12.16 -21.05 6.83
CA GLN A 456 -13.58 -20.71 7.03
C GLN A 456 -14.51 -21.85 6.61
N MET A 457 -15.30 -22.36 7.57
CA MET A 457 -16.40 -23.27 7.28
C MET A 457 -17.64 -22.47 6.88
N LEU A 458 -18.30 -22.86 5.78
CA LEU A 458 -19.46 -22.14 5.24
C LEU A 458 -20.70 -23.03 5.23
N LEU A 459 -21.84 -22.50 5.67
CA LEU A 459 -23.14 -23.16 5.61
C LEU A 459 -24.16 -22.29 4.88
N GLY A 460 -24.90 -22.91 3.98
CA GLY A 460 -25.92 -22.30 3.13
C GLY A 460 -25.39 -21.38 2.03
N PRO A 461 -26.27 -20.59 1.41
CA PRO A 461 -27.71 -20.44 1.68
C PRO A 461 -28.53 -21.70 1.38
N VAL A 462 -29.80 -21.69 1.79
CA VAL A 462 -30.79 -22.73 1.44
C VAL A 462 -31.56 -22.27 0.21
N PHE A 463 -31.54 -23.09 -0.83
CA PHE A 463 -32.21 -22.87 -2.10
C PHE A 463 -33.47 -23.74 -2.20
N PHE A 464 -34.55 -23.23 -2.81
CA PHE A 464 -35.82 -23.93 -2.94
C PHE A 464 -36.24 -24.12 -4.40
N ALA A 465 -36.88 -25.25 -4.70
CA ALA A 465 -37.55 -25.50 -5.98
C ALA A 465 -38.88 -24.74 -6.01
N SER A 466 -38.94 -23.52 -6.56
CA SER A 466 -40.20 -22.74 -6.65
C SER A 466 -40.25 -21.80 -7.86
N THR A 467 -41.46 -21.57 -8.38
CA THR A 467 -41.82 -20.83 -9.60
C THR A 467 -42.01 -19.31 -9.41
N SER A 468 -41.59 -18.72 -8.29
CA SER A 468 -41.73 -17.28 -8.03
C SER A 468 -40.48 -16.66 -7.40
N LYS A 469 -39.70 -15.90 -8.19
CA LYS A 469 -38.59 -15.00 -7.76
C LYS A 469 -37.79 -15.52 -6.56
N THR A 470 -37.02 -16.58 -6.77
CA THR A 470 -36.10 -17.12 -5.76
C THR A 470 -34.66 -16.73 -6.04
N ILE A 471 -33.86 -16.60 -4.97
CA ILE A 471 -32.40 -16.53 -5.02
C ILE A 471 -31.92 -17.89 -5.53
N GLY A 472 -31.22 -17.92 -6.66
CA GLY A 472 -30.55 -19.12 -7.19
C GLY A 472 -29.06 -19.11 -6.90
N TYR A 473 -28.34 -20.19 -7.23
CA TYR A 473 -26.89 -20.27 -7.01
C TYR A 473 -26.15 -19.17 -7.79
N ASN A 474 -26.63 -18.80 -8.97
CA ASN A 474 -26.05 -17.71 -9.75
C ASN A 474 -26.01 -16.36 -8.99
N CYS A 475 -26.99 -16.08 -8.12
CA CYS A 475 -26.95 -14.87 -7.28
C CYS A 475 -25.78 -14.94 -6.29
N LEU A 476 -25.63 -16.09 -5.61
CA LEU A 476 -24.55 -16.33 -4.67
C LEU A 476 -23.19 -16.27 -5.39
N SER A 477 -23.06 -16.94 -6.54
CA SER A 477 -21.80 -17.01 -7.27
C SER A 477 -21.34 -15.61 -7.71
N ILE A 478 -22.23 -14.76 -8.23
CA ILE A 478 -21.92 -13.36 -8.57
C ILE A 478 -21.42 -12.59 -7.34
N GLN A 479 -22.09 -12.75 -6.19
CA GLN A 479 -21.73 -12.08 -4.94
C GLN A 479 -20.36 -12.55 -4.40
N LEU A 480 -20.10 -13.86 -4.39
CA LEU A 480 -18.82 -14.44 -3.99
C LEU A 480 -17.69 -14.01 -4.92
N TRP A 481 -17.92 -14.07 -6.23
CA TRP A 481 -16.95 -13.63 -7.23
C TRP A 481 -16.63 -12.15 -7.10
N ARG A 482 -17.61 -11.30 -6.77
CA ARG A 482 -17.38 -9.85 -6.54
C ARG A 482 -16.30 -9.63 -5.48
N ASN A 483 -16.31 -10.42 -4.41
CA ASN A 483 -15.39 -10.32 -3.27
C ASN A 483 -14.16 -11.23 -3.40
N GLN A 484 -13.86 -11.72 -4.61
CA GLN A 484 -12.66 -12.51 -4.93
C GLN A 484 -11.86 -11.88 -6.10
N PRO A 485 -11.50 -10.58 -6.00
CA PRO A 485 -10.93 -9.84 -7.14
C PRO A 485 -9.54 -10.33 -7.55
N VAL A 486 -8.70 -10.74 -6.60
CA VAL A 486 -7.35 -11.27 -6.88
C VAL A 486 -7.45 -12.60 -7.62
N ARG A 487 -8.35 -13.49 -7.18
CA ARG A 487 -8.64 -14.76 -7.84
C ARG A 487 -9.13 -14.57 -9.27
N LYS A 488 -10.02 -13.59 -9.50
CA LYS A 488 -10.48 -13.21 -10.85
C LYS A 488 -9.33 -12.76 -11.75
N TRP A 489 -8.47 -11.90 -11.22
CA TRP A 489 -7.32 -11.37 -11.97
C TRP A 489 -6.29 -12.47 -12.30
N GLY A 490 -6.04 -13.39 -11.37
CA GLY A 490 -5.09 -14.49 -11.57
C GLY A 490 -5.60 -15.63 -12.46
N SER A 491 -6.91 -15.71 -12.73
CA SER A 491 -7.49 -16.80 -13.53
C SER A 491 -7.16 -16.63 -15.02
N LYS A 492 -6.48 -17.62 -15.63
CA LYS A 492 -6.11 -17.61 -17.06
C LYS A 492 -7.33 -17.70 -17.99
N ASP A 493 -8.33 -18.47 -17.57
CA ASP A 493 -9.62 -18.60 -18.24
C ASP A 493 -10.70 -18.11 -17.27
N PRO A 494 -11.48 -17.06 -17.62
CA PRO A 494 -12.60 -16.62 -16.80
C PRO A 494 -13.63 -17.72 -16.50
N ALA A 495 -13.68 -18.78 -17.32
CA ALA A 495 -14.59 -19.91 -17.14
C ALA A 495 -14.07 -20.97 -16.15
N ILE A 496 -12.77 -21.02 -15.86
CA ILE A 496 -12.16 -22.00 -14.97
C ILE A 496 -11.43 -21.26 -13.84
N PRO A 497 -11.98 -21.27 -12.62
CA PRO A 497 -11.37 -20.55 -11.52
C PRO A 497 -10.02 -21.17 -11.13
N MET A 498 -9.09 -20.33 -10.66
CA MET A 498 -7.86 -20.80 -10.02
C MET A 498 -8.19 -21.66 -8.79
N VAL A 499 -7.64 -22.87 -8.70
CA VAL A 499 -7.85 -23.78 -7.55
C VAL A 499 -7.22 -23.20 -6.29
N ILE A 500 -7.90 -23.27 -5.15
CA ILE A 500 -7.37 -22.86 -3.84
C ILE A 500 -7.18 -24.11 -2.97
N PRO A 501 -5.98 -24.34 -2.38
CA PRO A 501 -5.75 -25.45 -1.48
C PRO A 501 -6.40 -25.16 -0.12
N VAL A 502 -7.10 -26.14 0.45
CA VAL A 502 -7.74 -26.00 1.77
C VAL A 502 -7.48 -27.24 2.63
N VAL A 503 -7.36 -27.06 3.94
CA VAL A 503 -7.18 -28.17 4.88
C VAL A 503 -8.53 -28.73 5.29
N PHE A 504 -8.70 -30.05 5.33
CA PHE A 504 -9.83 -30.68 6.02
C PHE A 504 -9.33 -31.48 7.21
N SER A 505 -9.66 -31.02 8.42
CA SER A 505 -9.29 -31.69 9.67
C SER A 505 -10.52 -32.34 10.31
N ILE A 506 -10.46 -33.66 10.47
CA ILE A 506 -11.50 -34.43 11.16
C ILE A 506 -11.66 -33.94 12.60
N ASP A 507 -10.55 -33.65 13.29
CA ASP A 507 -10.57 -33.18 14.67
C ASP A 507 -11.28 -31.82 14.78
N GLN A 508 -11.00 -30.89 13.86
CA GLN A 508 -11.70 -29.61 13.83
C GLN A 508 -13.19 -29.78 13.50
N PHE A 509 -13.53 -30.64 12.54
CA PHE A 509 -14.92 -30.93 12.22
C PHE A 509 -15.67 -31.51 13.43
N LEU A 510 -15.11 -32.52 14.10
CA LEU A 510 -15.71 -33.14 15.29
C LEU A 510 -15.85 -32.14 16.44
N LYS A 511 -14.86 -31.26 16.62
CA LYS A 511 -14.90 -30.18 17.62
C LYS A 511 -16.11 -29.27 17.43
N TYR A 512 -16.45 -28.91 16.19
CA TYR A 512 -17.52 -27.95 15.89
C TYR A 512 -18.83 -28.58 15.38
N ARG A 513 -18.89 -29.91 15.23
CA ARG A 513 -20.04 -30.66 14.66
C ARG A 513 -21.39 -30.23 15.23
N THR A 514 -21.52 -30.16 16.55
CA THR A 514 -22.77 -29.78 17.22
C THR A 514 -23.20 -28.35 16.88
N VAL A 515 -22.24 -27.42 16.80
CA VAL A 515 -22.51 -26.02 16.44
C VAL A 515 -22.98 -25.94 14.99
N LEU A 516 -22.28 -26.63 14.08
CA LEU A 516 -22.64 -26.68 12.65
C LEU A 516 -24.02 -27.30 12.44
N ALA A 517 -24.36 -28.37 13.15
CA ALA A 517 -25.67 -29.02 13.07
C ALA A 517 -26.79 -28.07 13.52
N ASN A 518 -26.59 -27.35 14.63
CA ASN A 518 -27.55 -26.38 15.13
C ASN A 518 -27.76 -25.22 14.15
N LEU A 519 -26.69 -24.65 13.61
CA LEU A 519 -26.77 -23.60 12.59
C LEU A 519 -27.53 -24.07 11.35
N LEU A 520 -27.21 -25.24 10.84
CA LEU A 520 -27.87 -25.80 9.67
C LEU A 520 -29.38 -26.05 9.91
N ASN A 521 -29.73 -26.56 11.10
CA ASN A 521 -31.13 -26.72 11.51
C ASN A 521 -31.87 -25.36 11.59
N GLU A 522 -31.26 -24.32 12.17
CA GLU A 522 -31.83 -22.97 12.20
C GLU A 522 -32.06 -22.40 10.78
N MET A 523 -31.11 -22.63 9.88
CA MET A 523 -31.19 -22.16 8.49
C MET A 523 -32.35 -22.82 7.74
N LEU A 524 -32.46 -24.15 7.86
CA LEU A 524 -33.55 -24.93 7.25
C LEU A 524 -34.92 -24.59 7.86
N ALA A 525 -34.97 -24.08 9.10
CA ALA A 525 -36.21 -23.69 9.76
C ALA A 525 -36.69 -22.26 9.42
N GLY A 526 -35.81 -21.34 9.00
CA GLY A 526 -36.25 -19.96 8.74
C GLY A 526 -35.21 -18.91 8.31
N ARG A 527 -33.99 -19.29 7.89
CA ARG A 527 -32.98 -18.33 7.39
C ARG A 527 -32.40 -18.75 6.01
N PRO A 528 -33.21 -18.82 4.95
CA PRO A 528 -32.75 -19.38 3.68
C PRO A 528 -31.80 -18.46 2.91
N SER A 529 -31.90 -17.14 3.05
CA SER A 529 -31.17 -16.15 2.25
C SER A 529 -29.85 -15.69 2.89
N VAL A 530 -29.20 -16.54 3.69
CA VAL A 530 -27.98 -16.20 4.42
C VAL A 530 -26.95 -17.30 4.22
N MET A 531 -25.71 -16.93 3.97
CA MET A 531 -24.55 -17.80 4.10
C MET A 531 -23.91 -17.55 5.47
N MET A 532 -23.79 -18.58 6.30
CA MET A 532 -23.08 -18.50 7.58
C MET A 532 -21.61 -18.85 7.35
N ALA A 533 -20.70 -18.01 7.80
CA ALA A 533 -19.27 -18.29 7.83
C ALA A 533 -18.80 -18.46 9.27
N MET A 534 -18.04 -19.51 9.55
CA MET A 534 -17.40 -19.74 10.83
C MET A 534 -15.89 -19.77 10.65
N ASP A 535 -15.20 -18.85 11.31
CA ASP A 535 -13.74 -18.84 11.39
C ASP A 535 -13.28 -19.98 12.31
N VAL A 536 -12.45 -20.87 11.77
CA VAL A 536 -12.08 -22.12 12.45
C VAL A 536 -11.20 -21.88 13.68
N MET A 537 -10.39 -20.82 13.65
CA MET A 537 -9.43 -20.49 14.70
C MET A 537 -10.09 -19.79 15.89
N THR A 538 -10.95 -18.80 15.61
CA THR A 538 -11.62 -17.96 16.61
C THR A 538 -13.00 -18.46 17.00
N ALA A 539 -13.58 -19.40 16.24
CA ALA A 539 -14.96 -19.87 16.35
C ALA A 539 -16.01 -18.76 16.20
N LYS A 540 -15.64 -17.60 15.63
CA LYS A 540 -16.56 -16.51 15.34
C LYS A 540 -17.47 -16.90 14.18
N ILE A 541 -18.78 -16.71 14.36
CA ILE A 541 -19.79 -16.96 13.33
C ILE A 541 -20.33 -15.63 12.83
N GLU A 542 -20.36 -15.46 11.50
CA GLU A 542 -20.91 -14.30 10.83
C GLU A 542 -21.98 -14.71 9.81
N ALA A 543 -23.01 -13.89 9.69
CA ALA A 543 -24.07 -14.04 8.72
C ALA A 543 -23.81 -13.13 7.53
N HIS A 544 -23.89 -13.68 6.32
CA HIS A 544 -23.67 -12.97 5.07
C HIS A 544 -24.94 -13.01 4.20
N PRO A 545 -25.57 -11.85 3.92
CA PRO A 545 -26.84 -11.80 3.20
C PRO A 545 -26.67 -12.16 1.72
N VAL A 546 -27.49 -13.09 1.24
CA VAL A 546 -27.56 -13.45 -0.17
C VAL A 546 -28.80 -12.79 -0.76
N SER A 547 -28.61 -11.98 -1.80
CA SER A 547 -29.65 -11.11 -2.34
C SER A 547 -29.81 -11.34 -3.84
N PRO A 548 -31.04 -11.21 -4.40
CA PRO A 548 -31.24 -11.31 -5.84
C PRO A 548 -30.39 -10.30 -6.63
N GLN A 549 -29.72 -10.76 -7.69
CA GLN A 549 -28.86 -9.91 -8.53
C GLN A 549 -29.57 -9.39 -9.80
N CYS A 550 -30.85 -9.73 -10.02
CA CYS A 550 -31.63 -9.36 -11.20
C CYS A 550 -33.03 -8.80 -10.85
N LYS A 551 -33.59 -7.93 -11.71
CA LYS A 551 -34.99 -7.44 -11.61
C LYS A 551 -35.97 -8.35 -12.38
N GLY A 552 -35.93 -9.68 -12.20
CA GLY A 552 -36.67 -10.66 -13.01
C GLY A 552 -37.34 -11.78 -12.21
N MET A 553 -38.25 -12.57 -12.84
CA MET A 553 -38.95 -13.70 -12.20
C MET A 553 -38.12 -14.99 -12.06
N ALA A 554 -37.03 -15.11 -12.80
CA ALA A 554 -36.12 -16.24 -12.78
C ALA A 554 -34.68 -15.76 -13.07
N CYS A 555 -33.70 -16.28 -12.33
CA CYS A 555 -32.28 -15.92 -12.41
C CYS A 555 -31.52 -16.72 -13.49
N ASP A 556 -32.22 -17.64 -14.16
CA ASP A 556 -31.79 -18.53 -15.24
C ASP A 556 -31.55 -17.80 -16.57
N GLN A 557 -32.17 -16.63 -16.74
CA GLN A 557 -31.93 -15.71 -17.85
C GLN A 557 -31.30 -14.43 -17.30
N TYR A 558 -30.03 -14.49 -16.88
CA TYR A 558 -29.21 -13.28 -16.86
C TYR A 558 -28.95 -12.84 -18.31
N VAL A 559 -29.98 -12.30 -18.96
CA VAL A 559 -29.77 -11.29 -19.98
C VAL A 559 -29.53 -10.04 -19.15
N PRO A 560 -28.32 -9.47 -19.14
CA PRO A 560 -28.16 -8.13 -18.59
C PRO A 560 -29.15 -7.27 -19.37
N VAL A 561 -30.27 -6.91 -18.75
CA VAL A 561 -31.09 -5.82 -19.24
C VAL A 561 -30.14 -4.65 -19.09
N GLY A 562 -29.45 -4.31 -20.18
CA GLY A 562 -28.41 -3.30 -20.10
C GLY A 562 -28.98 -2.06 -19.44
N ASN A 563 -28.15 -1.32 -18.70
CA ASN A 563 -28.54 -0.06 -18.07
C ASN A 563 -28.83 0.98 -19.16
N LYS A 564 -29.96 0.78 -19.85
CA LYS A 564 -30.42 1.56 -20.97
C LYS A 564 -30.82 2.93 -20.45
N GLN A 565 -30.29 3.93 -21.11
CA GLN A 565 -30.50 5.31 -20.73
C GLN A 565 -31.80 5.79 -21.37
N SER A 566 -32.58 6.52 -20.59
CA SER A 566 -33.84 7.11 -21.03
C SER A 566 -33.99 8.52 -20.51
N ALA A 567 -34.88 9.29 -21.15
CA ALA A 567 -35.34 10.57 -20.63
C ALA A 567 -35.85 10.42 -19.19
N PHE A 568 -35.54 11.41 -18.35
CA PHE A 568 -35.86 11.40 -16.92
C PHE A 568 -37.21 12.08 -16.67
N VAL A 569 -38.03 11.45 -15.83
CA VAL A 569 -39.27 12.04 -15.32
C VAL A 569 -39.17 12.07 -13.80
N PHE A 570 -39.07 13.28 -13.24
CA PHE A 570 -39.01 13.47 -11.80
C PHE A 570 -40.39 13.40 -11.16
N ASN A 571 -40.46 12.68 -10.04
CA ASN A 571 -41.64 12.59 -9.21
C ASN A 571 -41.51 13.54 -8.00
N SER A 572 -42.64 13.88 -7.40
CA SER A 572 -42.65 14.60 -6.11
C SER A 572 -41.97 13.73 -5.05
N ARG A 573 -41.02 14.32 -4.33
CA ARG A 573 -40.22 13.73 -3.26
C ARG A 573 -40.19 14.69 -2.07
N PRO A 574 -41.22 14.67 -1.21
CA PRO A 574 -41.26 15.50 -0.02
C PRO A 574 -40.04 15.24 0.87
N LYS A 575 -39.42 16.32 1.33
CA LYS A 575 -38.26 16.28 2.22
C LYS A 575 -38.70 15.94 3.64
N ILE A 576 -37.82 15.27 4.37
CA ILE A 576 -37.88 15.26 5.82
C ILE A 576 -36.94 16.33 6.38
N ASN A 577 -37.31 16.95 7.50
CA ASN A 577 -36.44 17.91 8.17
C ASN A 577 -35.33 17.15 8.91
N THR A 578 -34.12 17.16 8.36
CA THR A 578 -32.91 16.70 9.05
C THR A 578 -31.93 17.86 9.17
N ASN A 579 -31.28 17.99 10.33
CA ASN A 579 -30.21 18.97 10.56
C ASN A 579 -28.84 18.45 10.09
N ASP A 580 -28.81 17.31 9.41
CA ASP A 580 -27.61 16.56 9.06
C ASP A 580 -27.80 15.88 7.69
N GLY A 581 -26.72 15.73 6.92
CA GLY A 581 -26.73 15.04 5.62
C GLY A 581 -27.35 15.78 4.42
N GLY A 582 -28.04 16.91 4.64
CA GLY A 582 -28.74 17.66 3.58
C GLY A 582 -30.16 17.14 3.31
N TYR A 583 -30.79 17.62 2.23
CA TYR A 583 -32.17 17.22 1.90
C TYR A 583 -32.29 15.74 1.53
N ARG A 584 -33.12 15.01 2.28
CA ARG A 584 -33.41 13.58 2.10
C ARG A 584 -34.91 13.30 2.29
N THR A 585 -35.36 12.17 1.76
CA THR A 585 -36.75 11.68 1.87
C THR A 585 -36.96 10.74 3.05
N ILE A 586 -35.89 10.15 3.58
CA ILE A 586 -35.92 9.24 4.73
C ILE A 586 -34.73 9.49 5.66
N ALA A 587 -34.86 9.07 6.91
CA ALA A 587 -33.83 9.26 7.94
C ALA A 587 -32.59 8.38 7.69
N PRO A 588 -31.40 8.78 8.18
CA PRO A 588 -30.17 7.99 8.03
C PRO A 588 -30.27 6.58 8.59
N GLU A 589 -30.98 6.39 9.72
CA GLU A 589 -31.21 5.08 10.36
C GLU A 589 -31.96 4.13 9.42
N GLN A 590 -32.99 4.65 8.74
CA GLN A 590 -33.76 3.85 7.78
C GLN A 590 -32.95 3.56 6.52
N THR A 591 -32.10 4.49 6.10
CA THR A 591 -31.15 4.28 4.99
C THR A 591 -30.16 3.16 5.34
N LEU A 592 -29.57 3.17 6.54
CA LEU A 592 -28.68 2.10 7.01
C LEU A 592 -29.39 0.74 7.02
N LYS A 593 -30.60 0.69 7.56
CA LYS A 593 -31.40 -0.53 7.56
C LYS A 593 -31.64 -1.07 6.15
N ASN A 594 -31.90 -0.20 5.18
CA ASN A 594 -32.05 -0.60 3.78
C ASN A 594 -30.73 -1.14 3.16
N LEU A 595 -29.59 -0.68 3.67
CA LEU A 595 -28.26 -1.05 3.21
C LEU A 595 -27.70 -2.34 3.83
N GLU A 596 -28.25 -2.82 4.95
CA GLU A 596 -27.77 -4.04 5.63
C GLU A 596 -27.59 -5.24 4.69
N SER A 597 -28.48 -5.39 3.71
CA SER A 597 -28.47 -6.49 2.74
C SER A 597 -27.30 -6.49 1.75
N VAL A 598 -26.55 -5.39 1.64
CA VAL A 598 -25.41 -5.25 0.72
C VAL A 598 -24.07 -5.07 1.45
N ILE A 599 -24.06 -5.18 2.79
CA ILE A 599 -22.86 -5.05 3.64
C ILE A 599 -22.36 -6.44 4.02
N SER A 600 -21.26 -6.88 3.42
CA SER A 600 -20.56 -8.12 3.77
C SER A 600 -19.25 -8.21 2.98
N ALA A 601 -18.18 -8.68 3.63
CA ALA A 601 -16.90 -8.95 2.96
C ALA A 601 -16.91 -10.22 2.09
N VAL A 602 -17.99 -11.03 2.16
CA VAL A 602 -18.11 -12.30 1.44
C VAL A 602 -19.14 -12.20 0.32
N THR A 603 -20.31 -11.62 0.61
CA THR A 603 -21.44 -11.56 -0.32
C THR A 603 -21.90 -10.13 -0.64
N GLY A 604 -21.35 -9.12 0.05
CA GLY A 604 -21.78 -7.75 -0.07
C GLY A 604 -21.34 -7.09 -1.38
N ILE A 605 -21.83 -5.87 -1.57
CA ILE A 605 -21.27 -4.91 -2.53
C ILE A 605 -20.17 -4.10 -1.86
N VAL A 606 -20.35 -3.82 -0.57
CA VAL A 606 -19.43 -3.06 0.27
C VAL A 606 -19.12 -3.85 1.54
N HIS A 607 -17.93 -3.63 2.09
CA HIS A 607 -17.49 -4.26 3.33
C HIS A 607 -18.12 -3.58 4.54
N PRO A 608 -18.12 -4.23 5.72
CA PRO A 608 -18.47 -3.58 6.98
C PRO A 608 -17.70 -2.26 7.20
N VAL A 609 -18.39 -1.28 7.78
CA VAL A 609 -17.81 0.04 8.06
C VAL A 609 -16.87 0.00 9.26
N ASN A 610 -15.75 0.71 9.17
CA ASN A 610 -14.76 0.87 10.23
C ASN A 610 -14.73 2.32 10.73
N CYS A 611 -14.76 2.51 12.05
CA CYS A 611 -14.66 3.84 12.66
C CYS A 611 -13.18 4.25 12.80
N LEU A 612 -12.76 5.30 12.10
CA LEU A 612 -11.36 5.77 12.11
C LEU A 612 -11.01 6.63 13.32
N THR A 613 -11.99 7.28 13.93
CA THR A 613 -11.79 8.19 15.08
C THR A 613 -12.03 7.53 16.44
N GLY A 614 -12.48 6.27 16.46
CA GLY A 614 -13.03 5.62 17.66
C GLY A 614 -14.46 6.05 17.97
N ASP A 615 -15.15 5.26 18.80
CA ASP A 615 -16.59 5.42 19.06
C ASP A 615 -16.94 6.61 19.98
N ASP A 616 -15.99 7.08 20.79
CA ASP A 616 -16.17 8.16 21.77
C ASP A 616 -15.86 9.56 21.20
N ALA A 617 -15.45 9.66 19.94
CA ALA A 617 -15.16 10.93 19.28
C ALA A 617 -16.42 11.81 19.15
N ALA A 618 -16.24 13.14 19.24
CA ALA A 618 -17.33 14.11 19.10
C ALA A 618 -18.00 14.08 17.70
N LEU A 619 -17.20 13.76 16.68
CA LEU A 619 -17.63 13.44 15.32
C LEU A 619 -16.95 12.14 14.90
N ASN A 620 -17.71 11.22 14.29
CA ASN A 620 -17.16 9.94 13.84
C ASN A 620 -16.89 9.98 12.34
N ILE A 621 -15.69 9.57 11.95
CA ILE A 621 -15.34 9.33 10.54
C ILE A 621 -15.35 7.83 10.31
N TYR A 622 -16.21 7.37 9.41
CA TYR A 622 -16.26 5.98 9.00
C TYR A 622 -15.53 5.77 7.68
N SER A 623 -15.03 4.57 7.47
CA SER A 623 -14.50 4.11 6.18
C SER A 623 -15.13 2.78 5.80
N THR A 624 -15.22 2.50 4.52
CA THR A 624 -15.55 1.18 3.98
C THR A 624 -14.79 0.97 2.67
N VAL A 625 -14.74 -0.27 2.22
CA VAL A 625 -14.11 -0.66 0.96
C VAL A 625 -15.08 -1.50 0.12
N PHE A 626 -14.85 -1.52 -1.18
CA PHE A 626 -15.38 -2.56 -2.06
C PHE A 626 -14.25 -3.12 -2.93
N SER A 627 -14.41 -4.37 -3.37
CA SER A 627 -13.47 -5.05 -4.24
C SER A 627 -13.59 -4.62 -5.70
N LYS A 628 -12.46 -4.49 -6.38
CA LYS A 628 -12.37 -4.22 -7.83
C LYS A 628 -11.26 -5.06 -8.46
N VAL A 629 -11.42 -5.37 -9.76
CA VAL A 629 -10.35 -5.98 -10.56
C VAL A 629 -9.68 -4.86 -11.34
N PRO A 630 -8.42 -4.49 -11.01
CA PRO A 630 -7.75 -3.37 -11.66
C PRO A 630 -7.48 -3.67 -13.15
N GLN A 631 -7.65 -2.66 -14.01
CA GLN A 631 -7.23 -2.71 -15.43
C GLN A 631 -5.80 -2.18 -15.65
N LYS A 632 -5.08 -1.87 -14.57
CA LYS A 632 -3.73 -1.27 -14.58
C LYS A 632 -2.66 -2.29 -15.03
N GLU A 633 -1.67 -1.82 -15.79
CA GLU A 633 -0.48 -2.60 -16.15
C GLU A 633 0.63 -2.47 -15.08
N GLY A 634 1.50 -3.50 -14.98
CA GLY A 634 2.65 -3.53 -14.06
C GLY A 634 2.39 -4.32 -12.77
N LEU A 635 3.30 -4.17 -11.79
CA LEU A 635 3.19 -4.84 -10.50
C LEU A 635 2.01 -4.26 -9.69
N LEU A 636 1.10 -5.15 -9.30
CA LEU A 636 -0.06 -4.80 -8.50
C LEU A 636 0.20 -5.08 -7.02
N THR A 637 -0.39 -4.25 -6.16
CA THR A 637 -0.43 -4.50 -4.71
C THR A 637 -1.86 -4.82 -4.26
N SER A 638 -2.02 -5.31 -3.03
CA SER A 638 -3.35 -5.60 -2.47
C SER A 638 -4.29 -4.39 -2.47
N ASP A 639 -3.75 -3.17 -2.30
CA ASP A 639 -4.52 -1.92 -2.36
C ASP A 639 -5.10 -1.63 -3.76
N ASP A 640 -4.50 -2.15 -4.84
CA ASP A 640 -5.02 -1.98 -6.20
C ASP A 640 -6.35 -2.74 -6.40
N PHE A 641 -6.64 -3.76 -5.57
CA PHE A 641 -7.86 -4.59 -5.65
C PHE A 641 -9.03 -4.09 -4.79
N ILE A 642 -8.83 -3.00 -4.05
CA ILE A 642 -9.88 -2.41 -3.20
C ILE A 642 -10.04 -0.92 -3.50
N GLN A 643 -11.22 -0.40 -3.18
CA GLN A 643 -11.52 1.02 -3.28
C GLN A 643 -12.06 1.52 -1.95
N TYR A 644 -11.27 2.34 -1.27
CA TYR A 644 -11.68 3.03 -0.04
C TYR A 644 -12.70 4.12 -0.34
N SER A 645 -13.66 4.27 0.56
CA SER A 645 -14.63 5.37 0.61
C SER A 645 -14.83 5.80 2.06
N LEU A 646 -15.14 7.08 2.26
CA LEU A 646 -15.13 7.70 3.57
C LEU A 646 -16.47 8.35 3.89
N GLY A 647 -16.79 8.39 5.17
CA GLY A 647 -18.05 8.90 5.68
C GLY A 647 -17.85 10.13 6.54
N LYS A 648 -18.73 11.12 6.38
CA LYS A 648 -18.82 12.29 7.25
C LYS A 648 -20.28 12.59 7.60
N GLY A 649 -20.50 13.14 8.78
CA GLY A 649 -21.83 13.49 9.28
C GLY A 649 -21.76 13.99 10.73
N ILE A 650 -22.82 14.65 11.19
CA ILE A 650 -22.95 15.09 12.59
C ILE A 650 -23.39 13.93 13.50
N SER A 651 -24.19 13.01 12.99
CA SER A 651 -24.52 11.74 13.64
C SER A 651 -23.63 10.60 13.16
N LYS A 652 -23.52 9.55 13.99
CA LYS A 652 -22.83 8.31 13.64
C LYS A 652 -23.48 7.67 12.42
N GLU A 653 -24.81 7.68 12.40
CA GLU A 653 -25.65 7.08 11.38
C GLU A 653 -25.42 7.77 10.04
N GLN A 654 -25.44 9.10 10.00
CA GLN A 654 -25.19 9.85 8.78
C GLN A 654 -23.78 9.63 8.24
N SER A 655 -22.77 9.57 9.11
CA SER A 655 -21.39 9.28 8.70
C SER A 655 -21.26 7.87 8.10
N LYS A 656 -21.89 6.85 8.70
CA LYS A 656 -21.97 5.50 8.11
C LYS A 656 -22.68 5.49 6.76
N VAL A 657 -23.84 6.15 6.65
CA VAL A 657 -24.59 6.29 5.38
C VAL A 657 -23.72 6.94 4.32
N SER A 658 -23.00 8.01 4.67
CA SER A 658 -22.10 8.70 3.76
C SER A 658 -21.02 7.76 3.20
N ALA A 659 -20.33 7.00 4.06
CA ALA A 659 -19.29 6.06 3.61
C ALA A 659 -19.83 4.98 2.67
N LEU A 660 -20.96 4.38 3.05
CA LEU A 660 -21.62 3.32 2.28
C LEU A 660 -22.18 3.83 0.95
N SER A 661 -22.77 5.03 0.95
CA SER A 661 -23.35 5.63 -0.24
C SER A 661 -22.27 6.01 -1.26
N GLU A 662 -21.14 6.57 -0.80
CA GLU A 662 -19.98 6.88 -1.65
C GLU A 662 -19.37 5.59 -2.25
N ALA A 663 -19.27 4.52 -1.45
CA ALA A 663 -18.77 3.24 -1.95
C ALA A 663 -19.70 2.63 -3.02
N ILE A 664 -21.02 2.67 -2.80
CA ILE A 664 -22.02 2.17 -3.76
C ILE A 664 -22.04 3.03 -5.03
N GLU A 665 -21.94 4.35 -4.90
CA GLU A 665 -21.81 5.27 -6.03
C GLU A 665 -20.62 4.88 -6.92
N ARG A 666 -19.44 4.73 -6.32
CA ARG A 666 -18.21 4.36 -7.03
C ARG A 666 -18.28 2.96 -7.63
N TYR A 667 -18.85 2.01 -6.90
CA TYR A 667 -19.08 0.65 -7.40
C TYR A 667 -19.99 0.66 -8.63
N ASN A 668 -21.12 1.38 -8.58
CA ASN A 668 -22.08 1.45 -9.67
C ASN A 668 -21.55 2.21 -10.90
N ALA A 669 -20.63 3.16 -10.69
CA ALA A 669 -19.91 3.85 -11.76
C ALA A 669 -18.78 3.00 -12.38
N MET A 670 -18.47 1.83 -11.84
CA MET A 670 -17.51 0.89 -12.43
C MET A 670 -18.15 0.12 -13.59
N TYR A 671 -17.40 -0.07 -14.67
CA TYR A 671 -17.79 -0.92 -15.78
C TYR A 671 -17.98 -2.38 -15.32
N ASP A 672 -19.14 -2.96 -15.62
CA ASP A 672 -19.42 -4.39 -15.45
C ASP A 672 -19.83 -5.10 -16.75
N GLY A 673 -19.90 -4.39 -17.87
CA GLY A 673 -20.28 -4.92 -19.18
C GLY A 673 -21.77 -4.87 -19.49
N THR A 674 -22.59 -4.34 -18.57
CA THR A 674 -24.05 -4.20 -18.76
C THR A 674 -24.47 -2.79 -19.16
N GLU A 675 -23.55 -1.83 -19.24
CA GLU A 675 -23.86 -0.44 -19.59
C GLU A 675 -24.22 -0.29 -21.07
N GLU A 676 -25.05 0.71 -21.39
CA GLU A 676 -25.31 1.07 -22.79
C GLU A 676 -24.10 1.77 -23.40
N CYS A 677 -23.46 1.11 -24.36
CA CYS A 677 -22.25 1.56 -25.04
C CYS A 677 -22.39 1.39 -26.56
N VAL A 678 -22.04 2.43 -27.31
CA VAL A 678 -21.99 2.41 -28.78
C VAL A 678 -20.59 2.82 -29.22
N SER A 679 -19.99 2.05 -30.14
CA SER A 679 -18.71 2.39 -30.76
C SER A 679 -18.94 3.09 -32.09
N GLY A 680 -18.28 4.23 -32.32
CA GLY A 680 -18.39 4.97 -33.58
C GLY A 680 -17.69 6.32 -33.57
N LYS A 681 -17.69 6.99 -34.73
CA LYS A 681 -17.26 8.39 -34.83
C LYS A 681 -18.37 9.28 -34.27
N GLY A 682 -18.04 10.21 -33.37
CA GLY A 682 -19.03 11.04 -32.69
C GLY A 682 -19.94 11.84 -33.64
N GLU A 683 -19.40 12.30 -34.77
CA GLU A 683 -20.15 13.05 -35.80
C GLU A 683 -21.16 12.19 -36.59
N GLN A 684 -21.05 10.86 -36.51
CA GLN A 684 -21.90 9.90 -37.22
C GLN A 684 -22.99 9.28 -36.33
N LEU A 685 -23.04 9.67 -35.05
CA LEU A 685 -24.08 9.22 -34.13
C LEU A 685 -25.42 9.90 -34.41
N ASP A 686 -26.52 9.28 -34.00
CA ASP A 686 -27.89 9.75 -34.23
C ASP A 686 -28.30 10.95 -33.34
N ALA A 687 -27.38 11.43 -32.49
CA ALA A 687 -27.55 12.59 -31.63
C ALA A 687 -26.22 13.33 -31.41
N LYS A 688 -26.28 14.53 -30.85
CA LYS A 688 -25.09 15.35 -30.56
C LYS A 688 -24.11 14.59 -29.66
N ALA A 689 -22.85 14.46 -30.07
CA ALA A 689 -21.75 14.01 -29.23
C ALA A 689 -21.03 15.19 -28.56
N PHE A 690 -20.69 15.06 -27.28
CA PHE A 690 -19.81 15.98 -26.57
C PHE A 690 -18.40 15.40 -26.53
N PHE A 691 -17.46 16.04 -27.21
CA PHE A 691 -16.09 15.56 -27.29
C PHE A 691 -15.26 15.91 -26.05
N PRO A 692 -14.15 15.21 -25.78
CA PRO A 692 -13.31 15.42 -24.60
C PRO A 692 -12.96 16.89 -24.32
N GLU A 693 -12.57 17.65 -25.35
CA GLU A 693 -12.19 19.07 -25.23
C GLU A 693 -13.35 19.99 -24.85
N GLN A 694 -14.59 19.52 -24.96
CA GLN A 694 -15.78 20.27 -24.55
C GLN A 694 -16.15 20.02 -23.09
N LEU A 695 -15.67 18.92 -22.52
CA LEU A 695 -15.98 18.43 -21.17
C LEU A 695 -14.86 18.76 -20.18
N LYS A 696 -13.60 18.54 -20.56
CA LYS A 696 -12.41 18.91 -19.79
C LYS A 696 -11.49 19.78 -20.64
N ARG A 697 -11.42 21.07 -20.32
CA ARG A 697 -10.75 22.07 -21.16
C ARG A 697 -9.33 22.33 -20.68
N TYR A 698 -8.40 21.49 -21.11
CA TYR A 698 -6.97 21.68 -20.85
C TYR A 698 -6.37 22.73 -21.79
N SER A 699 -5.39 23.50 -21.30
CA SER A 699 -4.61 24.41 -22.15
C SER A 699 -3.65 23.63 -23.05
N GLN A 700 -3.15 24.27 -24.11
CA GLN A 700 -2.14 23.67 -24.98
C GLN A 700 -0.88 23.27 -24.19
N HIS A 701 -0.44 24.10 -23.25
CA HIS A 701 0.71 23.80 -22.39
C HIS A 701 0.47 22.57 -21.51
N GLN A 702 -0.75 22.41 -20.97
CA GLN A 702 -1.11 21.22 -20.20
C GLN A 702 -1.06 19.95 -21.07
N LEU A 703 -1.61 20.00 -22.28
CA LEU A 703 -1.59 18.86 -23.21
C LEU A 703 -0.16 18.48 -23.62
N GLU A 704 0.70 19.46 -23.90
CA GLU A 704 2.12 19.22 -24.20
C GLU A 704 2.89 18.62 -23.00
N ARG A 705 2.56 19.05 -21.78
CA ARG A 705 3.09 18.46 -20.54
C ARG A 705 2.64 17.02 -20.39
N PHE A 706 1.34 16.74 -20.55
CA PHE A 706 0.77 15.39 -20.46
C PHE A 706 1.31 14.45 -21.53
N ALA A 707 1.60 14.94 -22.73
CA ALA A 707 2.18 14.14 -23.80
C ALA A 707 3.57 13.57 -23.47
N LYS A 708 4.29 14.16 -22.51
CA LYS A 708 5.59 13.66 -22.03
C LYS A 708 5.47 12.51 -21.04
N ASP A 709 4.38 12.46 -20.26
CA ASP A 709 4.09 11.41 -19.29
C ASP A 709 2.58 11.25 -19.06
N LEU A 710 2.04 10.12 -19.53
CA LEU A 710 0.63 9.78 -19.41
C LEU A 710 0.28 9.04 -18.12
N ASN A 711 1.21 8.88 -17.19
CA ASN A 711 0.91 8.21 -15.91
C ASN A 711 0.16 9.12 -14.93
N GLY A 712 0.12 10.44 -15.17
CA GLY A 712 -0.61 11.39 -14.34
C GLY A 712 -2.12 11.19 -14.36
N ARG A 713 -2.80 11.46 -13.24
CA ARG A 713 -4.26 11.28 -13.08
C ARG A 713 -5.10 12.08 -14.09
N GLN A 714 -4.61 13.24 -14.52
CA GLN A 714 -5.24 14.09 -15.54
C GLN A 714 -4.67 13.89 -16.94
N ALA A 715 -3.58 13.13 -17.08
CA ALA A 715 -2.79 13.14 -18.30
C ALA A 715 -3.54 12.48 -19.45
N VAL A 716 -3.86 13.29 -20.45
CA VAL A 716 -4.56 12.91 -21.68
C VAL A 716 -3.85 13.48 -22.90
N LYS A 717 -4.10 12.88 -24.06
CA LYS A 717 -3.70 13.37 -25.36
C LYS A 717 -4.80 14.20 -25.99
N GLU A 718 -4.40 15.10 -26.88
CA GLU A 718 -5.32 15.70 -27.83
C GLU A 718 -5.94 14.61 -28.72
N MET A 719 -7.24 14.75 -29.01
CA MET A 719 -8.01 13.77 -29.75
C MET A 719 -8.38 14.33 -31.13
N ALA A 720 -8.05 13.58 -32.19
CA ALA A 720 -8.53 13.90 -33.54
C ALA A 720 -10.05 13.62 -33.66
N ARG A 721 -10.78 14.48 -34.37
CA ARG A 721 -12.26 14.40 -34.45
C ARG A 721 -12.80 13.17 -35.18
N ASP A 722 -12.00 12.58 -36.05
CA ASP A 722 -12.40 11.42 -36.86
C ASP A 722 -12.12 10.08 -36.19
N MET A 723 -11.63 10.09 -34.95
CA MET A 723 -11.40 8.91 -34.12
C MET A 723 -12.70 8.20 -33.77
N VAL A 724 -12.63 6.87 -33.71
CA VAL A 724 -13.70 6.02 -33.19
C VAL A 724 -13.50 5.89 -31.69
N LEU A 725 -14.55 6.22 -30.93
CA LEU A 725 -14.58 6.07 -29.47
C LEU A 725 -15.81 5.24 -29.07
N HIS A 726 -15.84 4.88 -27.80
CA HIS A 726 -17.00 4.33 -27.11
C HIS A 726 -17.80 5.46 -26.48
N TRP A 727 -19.12 5.41 -26.66
CA TRP A 727 -20.05 6.46 -26.25
C TRP A 727 -21.19 5.88 -25.44
N THR A 728 -21.62 6.59 -24.40
CA THR A 728 -22.87 6.29 -23.70
C THR A 728 -23.88 7.42 -23.94
N PRO A 729 -25.17 7.11 -24.17
CA PRO A 729 -26.19 8.14 -24.28
C PRO A 729 -26.51 8.75 -22.91
N ALA A 730 -26.88 10.03 -22.90
CA ALA A 730 -27.47 10.72 -21.75
C ALA A 730 -28.56 11.66 -22.25
N TYR A 731 -29.46 12.07 -21.35
CA TYR A 731 -30.60 12.92 -21.72
C TYR A 731 -30.52 14.26 -21.00
N SER A 732 -30.77 15.34 -21.73
CA SER A 732 -30.89 16.69 -21.15
C SER A 732 -32.11 16.74 -20.24
N LEU A 733 -31.95 17.19 -19.01
CA LEU A 733 -33.07 17.45 -18.11
C LEU A 733 -33.90 18.65 -18.57
N LEU A 734 -33.29 19.61 -19.27
CA LEU A 734 -33.95 20.83 -19.71
C LEU A 734 -34.91 20.60 -20.89
N ASN A 735 -34.51 19.79 -21.87
CA ASN A 735 -35.23 19.63 -23.13
C ASN A 735 -35.50 18.17 -23.53
N GLN A 736 -35.11 17.20 -22.70
CA GLN A 736 -35.33 15.76 -22.88
C GLN A 736 -34.70 15.17 -24.16
N LYS A 737 -33.75 15.88 -24.80
CA LYS A 737 -33.03 15.37 -25.97
C LYS A 737 -31.86 14.49 -25.56
N LYS A 738 -31.64 13.43 -26.35
CA LYS A 738 -30.48 12.55 -26.25
C LYS A 738 -29.21 13.28 -26.69
N ALA A 739 -28.10 12.98 -26.02
CA ALA A 739 -26.74 13.33 -26.42
C ALA A 739 -25.80 12.17 -26.06
N TYR A 740 -24.59 12.17 -26.63
CA TYR A 740 -23.56 11.17 -26.36
C TYR A 740 -22.37 11.75 -25.62
N PHE A 741 -21.86 11.00 -24.67
CA PHE A 741 -20.66 11.32 -23.89
C PHE A 741 -19.65 10.18 -24.02
N PRO A 742 -18.33 10.46 -23.98
CA PRO A 742 -17.32 9.42 -24.02
C PRO A 742 -17.56 8.44 -22.88
N PHE A 743 -17.54 7.14 -23.17
CA PHE A 743 -17.86 6.10 -22.20
C PHE A 743 -16.92 6.14 -20.99
N THR A 744 -15.64 6.41 -21.24
CA THR A 744 -14.58 6.57 -20.22
C THR A 744 -14.67 7.86 -19.42
N PHE A 745 -15.53 8.82 -19.80
CA PHE A 745 -15.89 9.95 -18.94
C PHE A 745 -16.94 9.56 -17.90
N CYS A 746 -17.85 8.65 -18.28
CA CYS A 746 -19.02 8.30 -17.48
C CYS A 746 -18.78 7.08 -16.57
N TYR A 747 -17.92 6.16 -16.96
CA TYR A 747 -17.64 4.92 -16.24
C TYR A 747 -16.15 4.74 -15.98
N SER A 748 -15.84 4.17 -14.81
CA SER A 748 -14.48 3.81 -14.40
C SER A 748 -14.14 2.36 -14.73
N ASN A 749 -12.86 2.02 -14.70
CA ASN A 749 -12.37 0.64 -14.90
C ASN A 749 -12.80 0.00 -16.23
N THR A 750 -12.94 0.82 -17.27
CA THR A 750 -13.37 0.37 -18.59
C THR A 750 -12.25 -0.40 -19.30
N PRO A 751 -12.55 -1.40 -20.14
CA PRO A 751 -11.53 -2.15 -20.88
C PRO A 751 -11.03 -1.41 -22.14
N TYR A 752 -11.47 -0.17 -22.37
CA TYR A 752 -11.21 0.59 -23.58
C TYR A 752 -10.02 1.53 -23.42
N ARG A 753 -9.20 1.63 -24.47
CA ARG A 753 -8.02 2.52 -24.50
C ARG A 753 -8.38 4.01 -24.69
N ASP A 754 -9.66 4.35 -24.76
CA ASP A 754 -10.15 5.72 -24.92
C ASP A 754 -9.78 6.62 -23.73
N GLU A 755 -9.40 6.03 -22.59
CA GLU A 755 -8.91 6.73 -21.40
C GLU A 755 -7.70 7.64 -21.67
N VAL A 756 -6.93 7.36 -22.73
CA VAL A 756 -5.83 8.23 -23.15
C VAL A 756 -6.30 9.60 -23.63
N TYR A 757 -7.57 9.76 -23.99
CA TYR A 757 -8.18 11.02 -24.43
C TYR A 757 -9.11 11.63 -23.38
N MET A 758 -9.78 10.78 -22.60
CA MET A 758 -10.72 11.22 -21.58
C MET A 758 -10.79 10.20 -20.45
N ARG A 759 -10.32 10.59 -19.26
CA ARG A 759 -10.35 9.75 -18.06
C ARG A 759 -11.57 10.03 -17.21
N PHE A 760 -12.02 8.99 -16.53
CA PHE A 760 -13.06 9.07 -15.51
C PHE A 760 -12.59 9.89 -14.31
N ASP A 761 -13.51 10.67 -13.77
CA ASP A 761 -13.48 11.18 -12.40
C ASP A 761 -14.88 11.03 -11.80
N SER A 762 -14.95 11.13 -10.48
CA SER A 762 -16.22 11.05 -9.75
C SER A 762 -16.99 12.37 -9.75
N ASN A 763 -16.55 13.42 -10.45
CA ASN A 763 -17.23 14.72 -10.41
C ASN A 763 -18.68 14.57 -10.91
N GLY A 764 -19.63 14.99 -10.09
CA GLY A 764 -21.06 14.90 -10.36
C GLY A 764 -21.63 13.48 -10.21
N CYS A 765 -20.83 12.50 -9.77
CA CYS A 765 -21.36 11.23 -9.31
C CYS A 765 -22.04 11.42 -7.96
N ALA A 766 -23.17 10.74 -7.75
CA ALA A 766 -23.87 10.80 -6.48
C ALA A 766 -24.79 9.59 -6.29
N ALA A 767 -25.07 9.28 -5.02
CA ALA A 767 -26.05 8.30 -4.58
C ALA A 767 -27.19 8.94 -3.77
N GLY A 768 -28.36 8.32 -3.82
CA GLY A 768 -29.55 8.71 -3.04
C GLY A 768 -30.55 7.57 -2.86
N ASN A 769 -31.45 7.70 -1.88
CA ASN A 769 -32.58 6.78 -1.70
C ASN A 769 -33.60 6.89 -2.83
N THR A 770 -33.57 8.01 -3.55
CA THR A 770 -34.36 8.26 -4.75
C THR A 770 -33.45 8.78 -5.86
N LEU A 771 -33.90 8.66 -7.10
CA LEU A 771 -33.18 9.19 -8.24
C LEU A 771 -33.07 10.72 -8.17
N GLU A 772 -34.11 11.38 -7.68
CA GLU A 772 -34.14 12.83 -7.46
C GLU A 772 -33.07 13.28 -6.45
N GLU A 773 -32.91 12.57 -5.32
CA GLU A 773 -31.84 12.85 -4.35
C GLU A 773 -30.46 12.75 -4.98
N ALA A 774 -30.20 11.69 -5.74
CA ALA A 774 -28.92 11.47 -6.39
C ALA A 774 -28.62 12.59 -7.41
N VAL A 775 -29.60 12.99 -8.22
CA VAL A 775 -29.44 14.09 -9.19
C VAL A 775 -29.17 15.42 -8.50
N LEU A 776 -29.94 15.78 -7.46
CA LEU A 776 -29.70 17.02 -6.73
C LEU A 776 -28.30 17.02 -6.12
N GLN A 777 -27.89 15.92 -5.49
CA GLN A 777 -26.57 15.82 -4.85
C GLN A 777 -25.42 15.92 -5.87
N GLY A 778 -25.54 15.27 -7.02
CA GLY A 778 -24.54 15.36 -8.10
C GLY A 778 -24.47 16.76 -8.71
N PHE A 779 -25.62 17.44 -8.86
CA PHE A 779 -25.66 18.84 -9.28
C PHE A 779 -24.93 19.76 -8.29
N LEU A 780 -25.24 19.61 -6.99
CA LEU A 780 -24.62 20.41 -5.94
C LEU A 780 -23.10 20.19 -5.86
N GLU A 781 -22.62 18.98 -6.15
CA GLU A 781 -21.18 18.72 -6.25
C GLU A 781 -20.55 19.47 -7.42
N LEU A 782 -21.15 19.46 -8.61
CA LEU A 782 -20.60 20.17 -9.78
C LEU A 782 -20.41 21.66 -9.51
N ILE A 783 -21.41 22.32 -8.91
CA ILE A 783 -21.32 23.75 -8.57
C ILE A 783 -20.29 24.01 -7.46
N GLU A 784 -20.11 23.06 -6.53
CA GLU A 784 -19.10 23.15 -5.47
C GLU A 784 -17.71 23.18 -6.09
N ARG A 785 -17.43 22.24 -7.01
CA ARG A 785 -16.13 22.11 -7.68
C ARG A 785 -15.85 23.31 -8.60
N ASP A 786 -16.85 23.81 -9.33
CA ASP A 786 -16.74 25.00 -10.19
C ASP A 786 -16.34 26.24 -9.37
N ALA A 787 -17.07 26.52 -8.29
CA ALA A 787 -16.79 27.66 -7.41
C ALA A 787 -15.41 27.57 -6.75
N VAL A 788 -15.04 26.38 -6.24
CA VAL A 788 -13.76 26.14 -5.59
C VAL A 788 -12.60 26.32 -6.56
N ALA A 789 -12.71 25.80 -7.79
CA ALA A 789 -11.68 25.99 -8.82
C ALA A 789 -11.48 27.48 -9.12
N ILE A 790 -12.57 28.22 -9.32
CA ILE A 790 -12.53 29.65 -9.64
C ILE A 790 -11.87 30.44 -8.51
N TRP A 791 -12.22 30.16 -7.25
CA TRP A 791 -11.61 30.80 -6.08
C TRP A 791 -10.12 30.47 -5.95
N TRP A 792 -9.77 29.18 -6.00
CA TRP A 792 -8.43 28.67 -5.73
C TRP A 792 -7.41 29.12 -6.77
N TYR A 793 -7.71 28.95 -8.06
CA TYR A 793 -6.76 29.28 -9.13
C TYR A 793 -6.61 30.78 -9.35
N ASN A 794 -7.64 31.58 -9.07
CA ASN A 794 -7.54 33.04 -9.16
C ASN A 794 -7.08 33.71 -7.86
N ARG A 795 -6.92 32.95 -6.77
CA ARG A 795 -6.50 33.44 -5.44
C ARG A 795 -7.36 34.62 -4.97
N ILE A 796 -8.68 34.45 -5.03
CA ILE A 796 -9.63 35.54 -4.78
C ILE A 796 -9.92 35.67 -3.29
N SER A 797 -9.74 36.87 -2.73
CA SER A 797 -10.19 37.16 -1.36
C SER A 797 -11.71 37.17 -1.26
N ARG A 798 -12.26 36.41 -0.30
CA ARG A 798 -13.72 36.22 -0.14
C ARG A 798 -14.18 36.57 1.28
N PRO A 799 -15.43 37.04 1.46
CA PRO A 799 -15.97 37.35 2.79
C PRO A 799 -16.11 36.08 3.63
N SER A 800 -16.04 36.24 4.95
CA SER A 800 -16.37 35.15 5.87
C SER A 800 -17.87 34.92 5.99
N VAL A 801 -18.25 33.70 6.39
CA VAL A 801 -19.61 33.37 6.84
C VAL A 801 -19.62 33.26 8.35
N CYS A 802 -20.55 33.96 9.01
CA CYS A 802 -20.74 33.87 10.45
C CYS A 802 -21.46 32.58 10.84
N ILE A 803 -20.78 31.69 11.58
CA ILE A 803 -21.31 30.39 11.98
C ILE A 803 -22.12 30.40 13.28
N ASP A 804 -22.25 31.55 13.95
CA ASP A 804 -22.94 31.65 15.25
C ASP A 804 -24.44 31.38 15.18
N GLY A 805 -25.03 31.45 13.98
CA GLY A 805 -26.43 31.04 13.76
C GLY A 805 -26.62 29.57 13.38
N LEU A 806 -25.56 28.75 13.36
CA LEU A 806 -25.71 27.29 13.23
C LEU A 806 -26.39 26.73 14.49
N ASN A 807 -27.00 25.55 14.35
CA ASN A 807 -27.54 24.83 15.50
C ASN A 807 -26.44 24.66 16.59
N PRO A 808 -26.70 25.05 17.85
CA PRO A 808 -25.69 25.01 18.92
C PRO A 808 -25.08 23.63 19.18
N ASP A 809 -25.86 22.55 19.02
CA ASP A 809 -25.39 21.18 19.23
C ASP A 809 -24.45 20.74 18.10
N VAL A 810 -24.79 21.10 16.85
CA VAL A 810 -23.94 20.87 15.67
C VAL A 810 -22.61 21.61 15.83
N LEU A 811 -22.67 22.89 16.19
CA LEU A 811 -21.49 23.72 16.38
C LEU A 811 -20.64 23.24 17.57
N GLY A 812 -21.27 22.79 18.66
CA GLY A 812 -20.60 22.19 19.81
C GLY A 812 -19.82 20.93 19.44
N LYS A 813 -20.42 20.01 18.69
CA LYS A 813 -19.73 18.80 18.18
C LYS A 813 -18.53 19.16 17.30
N ILE A 814 -18.70 20.13 16.38
CA ILE A 814 -17.62 20.58 15.51
C ILE A 814 -16.49 21.22 16.31
N ARG A 815 -16.80 22.09 17.29
CA ARG A 815 -15.80 22.70 18.19
C ARG A 815 -15.04 21.68 19.03
N ASN A 816 -15.70 20.60 19.45
CA ASN A 816 -15.05 19.54 20.21
C ASN A 816 -14.19 18.63 19.32
N ALA A 817 -14.60 18.42 18.06
CA ALA A 817 -13.85 17.62 17.09
C ALA A 817 -12.63 18.37 16.54
N LEU A 818 -12.82 19.63 16.16
CA LEU A 818 -11.75 20.58 15.81
C LEU A 818 -11.20 21.17 17.11
N ASP A 819 -10.34 20.39 17.76
CA ASP A 819 -9.72 20.69 19.05
C ASP A 819 -9.04 22.08 19.11
N GLU A 820 -8.46 22.40 20.28
CA GLU A 820 -7.78 23.68 20.50
C GLU A 820 -6.55 23.91 19.62
N ASN A 821 -6.06 22.91 18.87
CA ASN A 821 -4.91 23.05 17.98
C ASN A 821 -5.29 23.63 16.60
N TRP A 822 -6.56 23.76 16.27
CA TRP A 822 -7.01 24.27 14.97
C TRP A 822 -7.65 25.65 15.09
N ASN A 823 -7.15 26.61 14.29
CA ASN A 823 -7.92 27.79 13.93
C ASN A 823 -8.72 27.45 12.69
N TYR A 824 -9.99 27.85 12.64
CA TYR A 824 -10.80 27.66 11.43
C TYR A 824 -11.79 28.79 11.20
N TRP A 825 -12.14 28.99 9.94
CA TRP A 825 -13.13 29.96 9.47
C TRP A 825 -13.78 29.47 8.18
N ILE A 826 -14.88 30.10 7.78
CA ILE A 826 -15.60 29.77 6.54
C ILE A 826 -15.56 30.96 5.60
N LEU A 827 -15.28 30.73 4.32
CA LEU A 827 -15.37 31.72 3.24
C LEU A 827 -16.53 31.39 2.31
N ASP A 828 -17.26 32.43 1.90
CA ASP A 828 -18.35 32.32 0.93
C ASP A 828 -17.83 32.34 -0.52
N LEU A 829 -18.08 31.26 -1.25
CA LEU A 829 -17.71 31.06 -2.65
C LEU A 829 -18.93 31.10 -3.59
N THR A 830 -20.09 31.52 -3.11
CA THR A 830 -21.32 31.63 -3.91
C THR A 830 -21.07 32.48 -5.16
N HIS A 831 -21.37 31.92 -6.34
CA HIS A 831 -21.04 32.49 -7.65
C HIS A 831 -22.32 32.67 -8.49
N ASP A 832 -22.23 32.72 -9.82
CA ASP A 832 -23.34 33.09 -10.71
C ASP A 832 -24.52 32.11 -10.77
N PHE A 833 -24.40 30.91 -10.18
CA PHE A 833 -25.53 30.01 -9.94
C PHE A 833 -26.42 30.46 -8.78
N GLU A 834 -25.95 31.40 -7.95
CA GLU A 834 -26.64 31.95 -6.78
C GLU A 834 -27.01 30.89 -5.71
N ILE A 835 -26.38 29.71 -5.77
CA ILE A 835 -26.51 28.65 -4.77
C ILE A 835 -25.35 28.74 -3.79
N PRO A 836 -25.60 28.71 -2.46
CA PRO A 836 -24.54 28.75 -1.47
C PRO A 836 -23.46 27.69 -1.68
N VAL A 837 -22.22 28.15 -1.84
CA VAL A 837 -21.01 27.33 -1.83
C VAL A 837 -20.02 27.94 -0.86
N VAL A 838 -19.40 27.13 -0.02
CA VAL A 838 -18.45 27.60 0.99
C VAL A 838 -17.22 26.71 1.08
N VAL A 839 -16.13 27.29 1.58
CA VAL A 839 -14.93 26.56 2.02
C VAL A 839 -14.70 26.80 3.50
N ALA A 840 -14.52 25.71 4.26
CA ALA A 840 -13.99 25.75 5.62
C ALA A 840 -12.47 25.62 5.54
N VAL A 841 -11.75 26.65 6.01
CA VAL A 841 -10.29 26.68 6.05
C VAL A 841 -9.87 26.41 7.49
N GLY A 842 -9.08 25.35 7.70
CA GLY A 842 -8.44 25.04 8.98
C GLY A 842 -6.94 25.26 8.90
N LYS A 843 -6.35 25.95 9.87
CA LYS A 843 -4.91 26.13 10.04
C LYS A 843 -4.48 25.58 11.39
N ASN A 844 -3.58 24.60 11.39
CA ASN A 844 -3.01 24.06 12.62
C ASN A 844 -2.11 25.10 13.30
N LYS A 845 -2.26 25.29 14.60
CA LYS A 845 -1.52 26.31 15.38
C LYS A 845 -0.04 25.99 15.57
N ILE A 846 0.32 24.70 15.52
CA ILE A 846 1.68 24.22 15.80
C ILE A 846 2.43 23.97 14.49
N SER A 847 1.88 23.13 13.61
CA SER A 847 2.52 22.80 12.34
C SER A 847 2.36 23.87 11.26
N ALA A 848 1.47 24.85 11.49
CA ALA A 848 1.07 25.88 10.52
C ALA A 848 0.42 25.33 9.23
N GLU A 849 0.16 24.03 9.14
CA GLU A 849 -0.41 23.41 7.95
C GLU A 849 -1.89 23.77 7.76
N PHE A 850 -2.29 23.90 6.49
CA PHE A 850 -3.68 24.12 6.11
C PHE A 850 -4.41 22.80 5.81
N ARG A 851 -5.72 22.78 6.08
CA ARG A 851 -6.69 21.77 5.62
C ARG A 851 -7.94 22.50 5.15
N LEU A 852 -8.61 21.93 4.15
CA LEU A 852 -9.76 22.53 3.50
C LEU A 852 -10.89 21.51 3.44
N GLY A 853 -12.11 21.97 3.71
CA GLY A 853 -13.34 21.22 3.47
C GLY A 853 -14.34 22.07 2.70
N PHE A 854 -15.17 21.45 1.86
CA PHE A 854 -16.04 22.15 0.92
C PHE A 854 -17.51 21.80 1.15
N GLY A 855 -18.40 22.70 0.76
CA GLY A 855 -19.83 22.45 0.90
C GLY A 855 -20.66 23.33 -0.01
N ALA A 856 -21.54 22.71 -0.78
CA ALA A 856 -22.62 23.37 -1.50
C ALA A 856 -24.00 22.86 -1.07
N HIS A 857 -24.94 23.77 -0.88
CA HIS A 857 -26.34 23.44 -0.59
C HIS A 857 -27.23 24.68 -0.78
N PRO A 858 -28.52 24.56 -1.15
CA PRO A 858 -29.44 25.71 -1.19
C PRO A 858 -29.59 26.43 0.16
N GLU A 859 -29.32 25.74 1.26
CA GLU A 859 -29.25 26.34 2.61
C GLU A 859 -27.80 26.56 3.03
N MET A 860 -27.45 27.81 3.30
CA MET A 860 -26.11 28.21 3.75
C MET A 860 -25.67 27.46 5.02
N ALA A 861 -26.59 27.19 5.96
CA ALA A 861 -26.28 26.44 7.18
C ALA A 861 -25.82 25.01 6.90
N ILE A 862 -26.47 24.32 5.96
CA ILE A 862 -26.11 22.96 5.56
C ILE A 862 -24.79 22.98 4.76
N ALA A 863 -24.59 23.96 3.87
CA ALA A 863 -23.32 24.13 3.17
C ALA A 863 -22.14 24.28 4.15
N CYS A 864 -22.30 25.10 5.20
CA CYS A 864 -21.32 25.26 6.28
C CYS A 864 -21.06 23.96 7.05
N THR A 865 -22.12 23.23 7.45
CA THR A 865 -21.98 21.95 8.15
C THR A 865 -21.24 20.91 7.29
N ARG A 866 -21.52 20.83 5.98
CA ARG A 866 -20.80 19.95 5.05
C ARG A 866 -19.32 20.29 4.96
N ALA A 867 -18.99 21.57 4.80
CA ALA A 867 -17.61 22.03 4.73
C ALA A 867 -16.82 21.76 6.03
N LEU A 868 -17.43 22.01 7.19
CA LEU A 868 -16.79 21.77 8.50
C LEU A 868 -16.59 20.27 8.80
N THR A 869 -17.58 19.43 8.47
CA THR A 869 -17.44 17.98 8.62
C THR A 869 -16.43 17.37 7.65
N GLU A 870 -16.29 17.92 6.45
CA GLU A 870 -15.23 17.55 5.51
C GLU A 870 -13.84 17.98 5.98
N LEU A 871 -13.72 19.20 6.50
CA LEU A 871 -12.48 19.68 7.09
C LEU A 871 -11.99 18.71 8.18
N TYR A 872 -12.88 18.28 9.07
CA TYR A 872 -12.55 17.30 10.10
C TYR A 872 -12.18 15.93 9.53
N GLN A 873 -12.93 15.43 8.54
CA GLN A 873 -12.61 14.17 7.84
C GLN A 873 -11.18 14.19 7.28
N ILE A 874 -10.79 15.28 6.63
CA ILE A 874 -9.46 15.48 6.05
C ILE A 874 -8.35 15.55 7.12
N ILE A 875 -8.63 16.11 8.30
CA ILE A 875 -7.70 16.12 9.43
C ILE A 875 -7.44 14.70 9.93
N VAL A 876 -8.48 13.88 10.08
CA VAL A 876 -8.37 12.50 10.58
C VAL A 876 -7.54 11.61 9.65
N ILE A 877 -7.80 11.64 8.34
CA ILE A 877 -7.17 10.72 7.38
C ILE A 877 -5.65 10.94 7.31
N ASN A 878 -5.18 12.18 7.39
CA ASN A 878 -3.75 12.48 7.28
C ASN A 878 -2.92 12.00 8.49
N ASN A 879 -3.54 11.72 9.63
CA ASN A 879 -2.83 11.27 10.83
C ASN A 879 -2.53 9.76 10.82
N GLY A 880 -3.03 8.99 9.85
CA GLY A 880 -2.85 7.53 9.79
C GLY A 880 -2.89 6.88 8.41
N HIS A 881 -3.24 7.62 7.35
CA HIS A 881 -3.33 7.09 5.99
C HIS A 881 -2.57 7.96 4.98
N LYS A 882 -1.92 7.31 4.00
CA LYS A 882 -1.24 7.97 2.88
C LYS A 882 -2.28 8.68 2.00
N THR A 883 -2.54 9.96 2.23
CA THR A 883 -3.24 10.77 1.22
C THR A 883 -2.26 11.14 0.11
N ALA A 884 -2.72 11.15 -1.14
CA ALA A 884 -1.89 11.59 -2.25
C ALA A 884 -1.58 13.10 -2.18
N PHE A 885 -2.50 13.87 -1.56
CA PHE A 885 -2.41 15.32 -1.51
C PHE A 885 -1.50 15.81 -0.38
N LYS A 886 -0.52 16.63 -0.75
CA LYS A 886 0.49 17.16 0.17
C LYS A 886 0.00 18.47 0.79
N PHE A 887 -0.97 18.38 1.70
CA PHE A 887 -1.54 19.55 2.39
C PHE A 887 -0.49 20.43 3.09
N ASN A 888 0.59 19.81 3.56
CA ASN A 888 1.75 20.50 4.14
C ASN A 888 2.48 21.45 3.16
N LYS A 889 2.15 21.41 1.87
CA LYS A 889 2.69 22.29 0.83
C LYS A 889 1.78 23.45 0.46
N ILE A 890 0.59 23.59 1.05
CA ILE A 890 -0.24 24.78 0.83
C ILE A 890 0.51 26.01 1.38
N GLU A 891 0.80 26.94 0.49
CA GLU A 891 1.44 28.20 0.86
C GLU A 891 0.47 29.12 1.61
N ASP A 892 0.99 29.77 2.65
CA ASP A 892 0.24 30.73 3.46
C ASP A 892 0.01 32.04 2.68
N GLN A 893 -1.14 32.14 2.01
CA GLN A 893 -1.47 33.26 1.12
C GLN A 893 -2.75 34.02 1.56
N PRO A 894 -2.86 35.34 1.28
CA PRO A 894 -3.96 36.18 1.79
C PRO A 894 -5.38 35.72 1.43
N PHE A 895 -5.57 35.07 0.28
CA PHE A 895 -6.89 34.62 -0.18
C PHE A 895 -7.49 33.49 0.66
N LEU A 896 -6.66 32.81 1.46
CA LEU A 896 -7.10 31.79 2.42
C LEU A 896 -7.78 32.40 3.65
N TYR A 897 -7.65 33.70 3.89
CA TYR A 897 -8.19 34.39 5.05
C TYR A 897 -9.45 35.21 4.71
N PRO A 898 -10.32 35.50 5.69
CA PRO A 898 -11.46 36.38 5.49
C PRO A 898 -11.05 37.75 4.96
N ALA A 899 -11.72 38.21 3.91
CA ALA A 899 -11.51 39.55 3.36
C ALA A 899 -11.97 40.63 4.36
N VAL A 900 -11.03 41.30 5.03
CA VAL A 900 -11.29 42.30 6.08
C VAL A 900 -12.13 43.48 5.58
N ALA A 901 -11.99 43.83 4.30
CA ALA A 901 -12.71 44.95 3.68
C ALA A 901 -14.15 44.60 3.24
N ILE A 902 -14.57 43.34 3.35
CA ILE A 902 -15.89 42.86 2.94
C ILE A 902 -16.65 42.41 4.18
N LYS A 903 -17.89 42.89 4.34
CA LYS A 903 -18.74 42.51 5.48
C LYS A 903 -18.96 40.99 5.50
N PRO A 904 -18.85 40.32 6.65
CA PRO A 904 -19.21 38.91 6.78
C PRO A 904 -20.68 38.66 6.39
N LYS A 905 -20.93 37.53 5.73
CA LYS A 905 -22.26 37.00 5.45
C LYS A 905 -22.88 36.44 6.73
N VAL A 906 -24.18 36.70 6.94
CA VAL A 906 -24.99 36.05 7.99
C VAL A 906 -26.11 35.24 7.34
N PHE A 907 -26.63 34.23 8.03
CA PHE A 907 -27.62 33.30 7.43
C PHE A 907 -28.87 33.97 6.85
N LYS A 908 -29.24 35.17 7.31
CA LYS A 908 -30.43 35.89 6.82
C LYS A 908 -30.24 36.64 5.50
N ASP A 909 -29.01 36.72 4.99
CA ASP A 909 -28.68 37.58 3.84
C ASP A 909 -29.01 36.94 2.48
N ASP A 910 -29.19 35.62 2.38
CA ASP A 910 -29.29 34.88 1.10
C ASP A 910 -30.28 33.68 1.14
N ASP A 911 -31.46 33.82 1.77
CA ASP A 911 -32.43 32.72 1.82
C ASP A 911 -33.07 32.49 0.42
N ILE A 912 -32.53 31.52 -0.34
CA ILE A 912 -33.31 30.85 -1.38
C ILE A 912 -34.56 30.28 -0.69
N ALA A 913 -35.73 30.53 -1.25
CA ALA A 913 -36.97 29.97 -0.70
C ALA A 913 -36.85 28.44 -0.63
N ILE A 914 -36.76 27.91 0.59
CA ILE A 914 -36.65 26.47 0.84
C ILE A 914 -37.93 25.81 0.35
N CYS A 915 -37.82 24.99 -0.69
CA CYS A 915 -38.91 24.17 -1.15
C CYS A 915 -39.16 22.98 -0.20
N PRO A 916 -40.39 22.51 -0.01
CA PRO A 916 -40.65 21.30 0.77
C PRO A 916 -40.35 20.00 -0.01
N ASP A 917 -40.05 20.08 -1.31
CA ASP A 917 -39.89 18.94 -2.21
C ASP A 917 -38.56 19.02 -2.98
N ILE A 918 -37.85 17.89 -3.10
CA ILE A 918 -36.58 17.79 -3.83
C ILE A 918 -36.76 18.07 -5.32
N LYS A 919 -37.92 17.70 -5.89
CA LYS A 919 -38.22 18.00 -7.29
C LYS A 919 -38.18 19.50 -7.57
N GLU A 920 -38.73 20.32 -6.68
CA GLU A 920 -38.76 21.77 -6.84
C GLU A 920 -37.35 22.37 -6.73
N ASP A 921 -36.47 21.80 -5.90
CA ASP A 921 -35.05 22.20 -5.86
C ASP A 921 -34.35 21.89 -7.18
N ILE A 922 -34.60 20.72 -7.77
CA ILE A 922 -34.03 20.35 -9.08
C ILE A 922 -34.54 21.32 -10.14
N GLU A 923 -35.83 21.66 -10.13
CA GLU A 923 -36.39 22.65 -11.05
C GLU A 923 -35.76 24.04 -10.88
N TYR A 924 -35.43 24.45 -9.64
CA TYR A 924 -34.65 25.66 -9.38
C TYR A 924 -33.24 25.56 -9.98
N CYS A 925 -32.52 24.47 -9.73
CA CYS A 925 -31.20 24.21 -10.28
C CYS A 925 -31.20 24.24 -11.83
N MET A 926 -32.24 23.65 -12.44
CA MET A 926 -32.46 23.67 -13.89
C MET A 926 -32.68 25.08 -14.42
N ARG A 927 -33.46 25.92 -13.73
CA ARG A 927 -33.67 27.33 -14.11
C ARG A 927 -32.36 28.13 -14.05
N GLN A 928 -31.55 27.94 -13.01
CA GLN A 928 -30.25 28.60 -12.89
C GLN A 928 -29.30 28.17 -14.02
N THR A 929 -29.22 26.87 -14.27
CA THR A 929 -28.41 26.30 -15.36
C THR A 929 -28.80 26.88 -16.71
N ALA A 930 -30.09 26.91 -17.02
CA ALA A 930 -30.61 27.45 -18.28
C ALA A 930 -30.37 28.97 -18.39
N GLY A 931 -30.52 29.72 -17.29
CA GLY A 931 -30.27 31.17 -17.24
C GLY A 931 -28.82 31.55 -17.54
N LEU A 932 -27.87 30.67 -17.21
CA LEU A 932 -26.45 30.83 -17.52
C LEU A 932 -26.07 30.31 -18.92
N GLY A 933 -27.03 29.74 -19.67
CA GLY A 933 -26.80 29.21 -21.02
C GLY A 933 -26.16 27.82 -21.05
N PHE A 934 -26.13 27.11 -19.92
CA PHE A 934 -25.68 25.73 -19.84
C PHE A 934 -26.83 24.74 -20.09
N ASP A 935 -26.45 23.48 -20.32
CA ASP A 935 -27.38 22.34 -20.36
C ASP A 935 -26.95 21.32 -19.30
N LEU A 936 -27.89 20.48 -18.85
CA LEU A 936 -27.74 19.56 -17.73
C LEU A 936 -28.13 18.15 -18.16
N PHE A 937 -27.20 17.20 -18.06
CA PHE A 937 -27.40 15.81 -18.45
C PHE A 937 -27.22 14.88 -17.26
N VAL A 938 -27.87 13.72 -17.32
CA VAL A 938 -27.74 12.67 -16.32
C VAL A 938 -27.53 11.32 -17.00
N VAL A 939 -26.53 10.58 -16.53
CA VAL A 939 -26.35 9.15 -16.80
C VAL A 939 -26.81 8.39 -15.56
N ASN A 940 -27.76 7.47 -15.72
CA ASN A 940 -28.20 6.60 -14.64
C ASN A 940 -27.25 5.41 -14.51
N THR A 941 -26.56 5.30 -13.38
CA THR A 941 -25.61 4.22 -13.10
C THR A 941 -26.17 3.17 -12.14
N THR A 942 -27.43 3.34 -11.69
CA THR A 942 -28.10 2.46 -10.71
C THR A 942 -28.07 1.00 -11.14
N ARG A 943 -27.72 0.08 -10.24
CA ARG A 943 -27.72 -1.37 -10.52
C ARG A 943 -28.91 -2.07 -9.86
N PRO A 944 -29.40 -3.20 -10.44
CA PRO A 944 -30.43 -4.04 -9.82
C PRO A 944 -30.15 -4.45 -8.38
N ALA A 945 -28.88 -4.74 -8.06
CA ALA A 945 -28.47 -5.27 -6.77
C ALA A 945 -28.33 -4.20 -5.67
N THR A 946 -28.40 -2.91 -6.00
CA THR A 946 -28.19 -1.82 -5.04
C THR A 946 -29.52 -1.22 -4.57
N PRO A 947 -29.71 -1.01 -3.26
CA PRO A 947 -30.91 -0.34 -2.74
C PRO A 947 -30.91 1.18 -3.02
N LEU A 948 -29.74 1.77 -3.31
CA LEU A 948 -29.60 3.18 -3.68
C LEU A 948 -29.67 3.38 -5.19
N TYR A 949 -30.18 4.55 -5.58
CA TYR A 949 -30.04 5.09 -6.92
C TYR A 949 -28.73 5.83 -7.04
N THR A 950 -28.06 5.68 -8.17
CA THR A 950 -26.79 6.34 -8.46
C THR A 950 -26.82 6.95 -9.85
N VAL A 951 -26.18 8.11 -9.99
CA VAL A 951 -26.12 8.85 -11.25
C VAL A 951 -24.74 9.48 -11.45
N LYS A 952 -24.43 9.87 -12.69
CA LYS A 952 -23.44 10.92 -12.99
C LYS A 952 -24.16 12.10 -13.65
N VAL A 953 -24.12 13.24 -12.99
CA VAL A 953 -24.64 14.52 -13.48
C VAL A 953 -23.54 15.24 -14.26
N ILE A 954 -23.90 15.87 -15.38
CA ILE A 954 -22.94 16.50 -16.29
C ILE A 954 -23.47 17.86 -16.75
N ILE A 955 -22.66 18.91 -16.55
CA ILE A 955 -22.91 20.26 -17.08
C ILE A 955 -21.69 20.67 -17.92
N PRO A 956 -21.73 20.49 -19.25
CA PRO A 956 -20.60 20.84 -20.11
C PRO A 956 -20.25 22.32 -20.01
N GLY A 957 -19.00 22.63 -19.66
CA GLY A 957 -18.47 23.99 -19.56
C GLY A 957 -18.16 24.48 -18.14
N LEU A 958 -18.61 23.77 -17.10
CA LEU A 958 -18.12 24.01 -15.73
C LEU A 958 -16.66 23.60 -15.59
N VAL A 959 -15.97 24.15 -14.60
CA VAL A 959 -14.57 23.88 -14.28
C VAL A 959 -14.51 22.82 -13.18
N PHE A 960 -13.71 21.77 -13.35
CA PHE A 960 -13.44 20.85 -12.26
C PHE A 960 -12.44 21.44 -11.24
N ILE A 961 -12.36 20.86 -10.04
CA ILE A 961 -11.45 21.32 -8.98
C ILE A 961 -9.97 21.17 -9.34
N TRP A 962 -9.64 20.20 -10.21
CA TRP A 962 -8.31 20.05 -10.77
C TRP A 962 -8.09 21.05 -11.92
N PRO A 963 -6.84 21.44 -12.25
CA PRO A 963 -6.61 22.56 -13.15
C PRO A 963 -7.05 22.23 -14.58
N GLU A 964 -8.05 22.94 -15.07
CA GLU A 964 -8.49 22.97 -16.47
C GLU A 964 -8.18 24.35 -17.06
N LEU A 965 -6.91 24.62 -17.30
CA LEU A 965 -6.40 25.97 -17.59
C LEU A 965 -6.77 26.47 -19.01
N GLY A 966 -7.40 25.64 -19.83
CA GLY A 966 -8.02 26.04 -21.09
C GLY A 966 -9.50 26.44 -20.94
N ASN A 967 -10.09 26.31 -19.75
CA ASN A 967 -11.49 26.65 -19.54
C ASN A 967 -11.68 28.17 -19.39
N SER A 968 -12.34 28.82 -20.35
CA SER A 968 -12.57 30.27 -20.33
C SER A 968 -13.29 30.75 -19.06
N ARG A 969 -14.19 29.93 -18.50
CA ARG A 969 -14.96 30.28 -17.30
C ARG A 969 -14.03 30.60 -16.11
N LEU A 970 -12.88 29.95 -16.03
CA LEU A 970 -11.88 30.20 -14.99
C LEU A 970 -11.34 31.63 -15.01
N PHE A 971 -11.27 32.25 -16.19
CA PHE A 971 -10.73 33.60 -16.39
C PHE A 971 -11.82 34.66 -16.47
N GLU A 972 -12.98 34.32 -17.03
CA GLU A 972 -14.04 35.28 -17.34
C GLU A 972 -14.98 35.53 -16.17
N LEU A 973 -15.28 34.49 -15.39
CA LEU A 973 -16.27 34.61 -14.32
C LEU A 973 -15.85 35.56 -13.19
N PRO A 974 -14.60 35.54 -12.70
CA PRO A 974 -14.15 36.49 -11.67
C PRO A 974 -14.39 37.95 -12.05
N VAL A 975 -14.17 38.31 -13.32
CA VAL A 975 -14.39 39.68 -13.83
C VAL A 975 -15.88 39.98 -13.97
N LYS A 976 -16.66 39.02 -14.50
CA LYS A 976 -18.13 39.15 -14.62
C LYS A 976 -18.80 39.37 -13.25
N LEU A 977 -18.30 38.71 -12.21
CA LEU A 977 -18.79 38.87 -10.83
C LEU A 977 -18.18 40.07 -10.09
N SER A 978 -17.32 40.86 -10.75
CA SER A 978 -16.58 41.97 -10.13
C SER A 978 -15.73 41.55 -8.92
N TRP A 979 -15.30 40.29 -8.87
CA TRP A 979 -14.33 39.79 -7.89
C TRP A 979 -12.92 40.24 -8.23
N GLN A 980 -12.67 40.48 -9.53
CA GLN A 980 -11.43 41.04 -10.06
C GLN A 980 -11.75 42.08 -11.14
N THR A 981 -10.83 43.01 -11.37
CA THR A 981 -10.98 44.07 -12.39
C THR A 981 -10.42 43.66 -13.75
N VAL A 982 -9.47 42.72 -13.77
CA VAL A 982 -8.80 42.23 -14.97
C VAL A 982 -8.76 40.71 -14.97
N LYS A 983 -8.79 40.11 -16.17
CA LYS A 983 -8.59 38.67 -16.34
C LYS A 983 -7.11 38.35 -16.09
N LEU A 984 -6.83 37.31 -15.30
CA LEU A 984 -5.49 36.75 -15.20
C LEU A 984 -5.12 36.01 -16.50
N VAL A 985 -3.82 35.85 -16.77
CA VAL A 985 -3.32 34.89 -17.76
C VAL A 985 -2.96 33.55 -17.09
N GLU A 986 -2.81 32.49 -17.88
CA GLU A 986 -2.53 31.13 -17.36
C GLU A 986 -1.32 31.09 -16.40
N SER A 987 -0.25 31.82 -16.69
CA SER A 987 0.96 31.87 -15.84
C SER A 987 0.76 32.63 -14.52
N GLU A 988 -0.31 33.41 -14.39
CA GLU A 988 -0.64 34.16 -13.18
C GLU A 988 -1.62 33.41 -12.26
N LEU A 989 -2.25 32.35 -12.76
CA LEU A 989 -3.07 31.46 -11.94
C LEU A 989 -2.23 30.75 -10.88
N ASN A 990 -2.88 30.31 -9.80
CA ASN A 990 -2.24 29.47 -8.80
C ASN A 990 -1.74 28.18 -9.45
N GLN A 991 -0.43 27.94 -9.43
CA GLN A 991 0.17 26.75 -10.03
C GLN A 991 0.04 25.52 -9.12
N GLN A 992 -0.41 25.69 -7.88
CA GLN A 992 -0.67 24.58 -6.98
C GLN A 992 -1.96 23.86 -7.36
N GLU A 993 -1.83 22.61 -7.83
CA GLU A 993 -2.97 21.74 -8.13
C GLU A 993 -3.69 21.35 -6.83
N LEU A 994 -5.02 21.50 -6.77
CA LEU A 994 -5.80 21.18 -5.57
C LEU A 994 -6.16 19.68 -5.55
N PHE A 995 -5.83 18.96 -4.48
CA PHE A 995 -6.04 17.50 -4.31
C PHE A 995 -5.28 16.56 -5.28
N LEU A 996 -4.20 17.03 -5.92
CA LEU A 996 -3.29 16.22 -6.73
C LEU A 996 -1.88 16.11 -6.16
#